data_AF-A0A4R6HCI0-F1
#
_entry.id   AF-A0A4R6HCI0-F1
#
_cell.length_a   1.000
_cell.length_b   1.000
_cell.length_c   1.000
_cell.angle_alpha   90.00
_cell.angle_beta   90.00
_cell.angle_gamma   90.00
#
_symmetry.space_group_name_H-M   'P 1'
#
loop_
_entity.id
_entity.type
_entity.pdbx_description
1 polymer ?
#
loop_
_entity_poly.entity_id
_entity_poly.type
_entity_poly.pdbx_seq_one_letter_code
_entity_poly.pdbx_strand_id
1 'polypeptide(L)'
;MRLFSFFLLFFISMVSIGQNEPNPTDFSDCNFTAVAHRGYSEFYPENTLIAIEEAFKRGIKYCEVDVAISSDNIYVLHHDPYTIRRTTSGSGEVSDNTYEQLATLDAGNWKAPYFTGEKVPTLIEALKLAQQYDACLYLDVKEFDAEALEHTLKESGVDPERMMPAITTFERAVEFNKHCPDSPWLWFGADPADPNDKSWYEERVALGCRVFELSDDDFFDDPAWAETFIEQAHASGAKVWAYTVNNEVIIKELADMGVDGVETDRPYVAQLYVCGHDPVSTYPKEETTGYWDFKKLSFENTGIGSRLKTFVGEGGQLQPIEYGTTNDFGISPIAGRDTVVAKIPAYNPDNGLFAYDNFMMEDSGAVDFSYSIIMDILVDAKDSGEFISLIQTSPENLNDADFFIAPDAGLGTYGEYHGEFTFDEWQRIVFIHDGHLLRKYIDGQHIGDVLIEGSRWALFNNMAYHGNHGLLFFADNDEETAEVYVNALQLRNYVMSPDEITALGGAKATGIPVNNKKVFSTGIEELESELVDWERQIIFIKEQAGQSAANLAYELQLSYGATTSIPESGVIDLRAGEHTFQVTAADGSSTNWTIKRAFPVGVDDLDDTHVVQVYPNPFNHLLHVKMTSEGRIKLASLTGQVLLQRDLTRGENTLMMDQLPAATYIYSVQTETGTRNGVLIKSN
;
A
#
# COMPACT_ATOMS: atom_id res chain seq x y z
N MET A 1 59.34 54.06 16.01
CA MET A 1 58.49 53.21 16.85
C MET A 1 57.24 52.87 16.03
N ARG A 2 57.17 51.62 15.55
CA ARG A 2 56.04 50.84 14.98
C ARG A 2 55.15 51.46 13.88
N LEU A 3 55.31 50.94 12.65
CA LEU A 3 54.28 50.92 11.61
C LEU A 3 53.07 50.12 12.11
N PHE A 4 51.86 50.67 11.97
CA PHE A 4 50.60 49.94 12.13
C PHE A 4 50.00 49.69 10.75
N SER A 5 50.06 48.45 10.29
CA SER A 5 49.26 47.97 9.15
C SER A 5 47.82 47.74 9.62
N PHE A 6 46.88 48.48 9.04
CA PHE A 6 45.45 48.17 9.14
C PHE A 6 45.13 46.98 8.24
N PHE A 7 44.89 45.81 8.82
CA PHE A 7 44.26 44.69 8.13
C PHE A 7 42.75 44.86 8.22
N LEU A 8 42.11 45.14 7.10
CA LEU A 8 40.66 45.14 6.93
C LEU A 8 40.21 43.67 6.81
N LEU A 9 39.71 43.07 7.89
CA LEU A 9 39.08 41.76 7.84
C LEU A 9 37.61 41.92 7.41
N PHE A 10 37.33 41.56 6.16
CA PHE A 10 35.97 41.27 5.69
C PHE A 10 35.44 40.06 6.47
N PHE A 11 34.42 40.25 7.31
CA PHE A 11 33.60 39.14 7.79
C PHE A 11 32.72 38.68 6.64
N ILE A 12 33.08 37.56 6.01
CA ILE A 12 32.14 36.77 5.22
C ILE A 12 31.17 36.15 6.23
N SER A 13 29.93 36.65 6.28
CA SER A 13 28.85 35.97 6.97
C SER A 13 28.60 34.65 6.25
N MET A 14 29.04 33.54 6.83
CA MET A 14 28.50 32.23 6.49
C MET A 14 27.06 32.21 7.00
N VAL A 15 26.12 32.50 6.11
CA VAL A 15 24.74 32.06 6.27
C VAL A 15 24.80 30.55 6.13
N SER A 16 24.82 29.84 7.26
CA SER A 16 24.57 28.41 7.26
C SER A 16 23.10 28.25 6.90
N ILE A 17 22.83 27.87 5.66
CA ILE A 17 21.53 27.33 5.26
C ILE A 17 21.45 25.98 5.96
N GLY A 18 20.94 25.98 7.20
CA GLY A 18 20.53 24.75 7.85
C GLY A 18 19.31 24.24 7.10
N GLN A 19 19.45 23.08 6.48
CA GLN A 19 18.30 22.33 5.99
C GLN A 19 17.49 21.93 7.22
N ASN A 20 16.26 22.44 7.32
CA ASN A 20 15.29 22.01 8.32
C ASN A 20 14.82 20.61 7.92
N GLU A 21 15.22 19.60 8.66
CA GLU A 21 14.65 18.26 8.55
C GLU A 21 13.62 18.09 9.69
N PRO A 22 12.38 17.68 9.38
CA PRO A 22 11.30 17.65 10.36
C PRO A 22 11.48 16.50 11.37
N ASN A 23 11.18 16.81 12.64
CA ASN A 23 11.09 15.83 13.71
C ASN A 23 10.05 14.74 13.37
N PRO A 24 10.18 13.54 13.94
CA PRO A 24 9.11 12.58 13.91
C PRO A 24 7.91 13.11 14.66
N THR A 25 6.73 12.96 14.07
CA THR A 25 5.56 13.73 14.45
C THR A 25 4.89 13.17 15.71
N ASP A 26 4.79 13.99 16.74
CA ASP A 26 4.02 13.69 17.95
C ASP A 26 2.54 13.98 17.71
N PHE A 27 1.72 12.93 17.76
CA PHE A 27 0.26 13.02 17.61
C PHE A 27 -0.48 13.05 18.95
N SER A 28 0.22 13.13 20.09
CA SER A 28 -0.43 13.03 21.41
C SER A 28 -1.42 14.16 21.72
N ASP A 29 -1.24 15.34 21.10
CA ASP A 29 -2.18 16.46 21.19
C ASP A 29 -3.33 16.36 20.17
N CYS A 30 -3.33 15.33 19.33
CA CYS A 30 -4.31 15.11 18.28
C CYS A 30 -5.36 14.09 18.73
N ASN A 31 -6.60 14.54 18.92
CA ASN A 31 -7.72 13.68 19.26
C ASN A 31 -8.33 13.05 17.99
N PHE A 32 -7.50 12.35 17.22
CA PHE A 32 -7.84 11.62 16.00
C PHE A 32 -6.91 10.42 15.86
N THR A 33 -7.40 9.28 15.37
CA THR A 33 -6.57 8.12 15.02
C THR A 33 -6.80 7.68 13.59
N ALA A 34 -5.73 7.54 12.82
CA ALA A 34 -5.79 6.74 11.60
C ALA A 34 -5.78 5.24 11.97
N VAL A 35 -6.49 4.44 11.18
CA VAL A 35 -6.52 2.98 11.27
C VAL A 35 -5.96 2.44 9.95
N ALA A 36 -4.91 1.64 10.02
CA ALA A 36 -4.20 1.14 8.85
C ALA A 36 -4.98 0.00 8.19
N HIS A 37 -5.70 0.29 7.10
CA HIS A 37 -6.50 -0.70 6.36
C HIS A 37 -5.61 -1.78 5.76
N ARG A 38 -5.76 -3.03 6.25
CA ARG A 38 -4.93 -4.18 5.86
C ARG A 38 -3.42 -3.94 6.06
N GLY A 39 -3.06 -3.11 7.03
CA GLY A 39 -1.71 -2.58 7.20
C GLY A 39 -1.48 -1.27 6.45
N TYR A 40 -0.21 -0.93 6.21
CA TYR A 40 0.13 0.24 5.41
C TYR A 40 0.08 -0.07 3.90
N SER A 41 -1.10 -0.50 3.47
CA SER A 41 -1.37 -1.14 2.18
C SER A 41 -1.08 -0.25 0.96
N GLU A 42 -1.03 1.09 1.11
CA GLU A 42 -0.61 1.98 0.02
C GLU A 42 0.79 1.61 -0.50
N PHE A 43 1.73 1.33 0.40
CA PHE A 43 3.14 1.11 0.06
C PHE A 43 3.59 -0.34 0.22
N TYR A 44 2.96 -1.10 1.10
CA TYR A 44 3.34 -2.46 1.45
C TYR A 44 2.24 -3.44 0.99
N PRO A 45 2.57 -4.73 0.77
CA PRO A 45 1.56 -5.71 0.38
C PRO A 45 0.54 -5.90 1.52
N GLU A 46 -0.74 -5.71 1.22
CA GLU A 46 -1.84 -5.82 2.19
C GLU A 46 -1.81 -7.14 2.97
N ASN A 47 -2.28 -7.13 4.23
CA ASN A 47 -2.40 -8.31 5.10
C ASN A 47 -1.08 -9.10 5.32
N THR A 48 0.06 -8.42 5.26
CA THR A 48 1.38 -8.99 5.58
C THR A 48 1.95 -8.41 6.87
N LEU A 49 2.85 -9.15 7.54
CA LEU A 49 3.51 -8.64 8.75
C LEU A 49 4.31 -7.37 8.49
N ILE A 50 4.94 -7.23 7.32
CA ILE A 50 5.67 -6.02 6.96
C ILE A 50 4.74 -4.81 6.83
N ALA A 51 3.56 -4.95 6.23
CA ALA A 51 2.60 -3.84 6.14
C ALA A 51 2.09 -3.39 7.52
N ILE A 52 1.84 -4.34 8.41
CA ILE A 52 1.40 -4.08 9.80
C ILE A 52 2.52 -3.40 10.60
N GLU A 53 3.73 -3.95 10.56
CA GLU A 53 4.86 -3.42 11.31
C GLU A 53 5.22 -2.00 10.88
N GLU A 54 5.14 -1.72 9.57
CA GLU A 54 5.48 -0.40 9.03
C GLU A 54 4.46 0.68 9.40
N ALA A 55 3.18 0.32 9.58
CA ALA A 55 2.20 1.21 10.19
C ALA A 55 2.57 1.52 11.65
N PHE A 56 2.88 0.49 12.45
CA PHE A 56 3.21 0.65 13.88
C PHE A 56 4.50 1.43 14.12
N LYS A 57 5.54 1.21 13.29
CA LYS A 57 6.80 1.98 13.33
C LYS A 57 6.58 3.49 13.13
N ARG A 58 5.48 3.90 12.50
CA ARG A 58 5.09 5.30 12.26
C ARG A 58 4.15 5.86 13.31
N GLY A 59 3.89 5.12 14.38
CA GLY A 59 3.07 5.55 15.51
C GLY A 59 1.58 5.29 15.35
N ILE A 60 1.16 4.63 14.26
CA ILE A 60 -0.23 4.19 14.09
C ILE A 60 -0.53 3.10 15.12
N LYS A 61 -1.68 3.21 15.81
CA LYS A 61 -2.03 2.31 16.93
C LYS A 61 -3.02 1.21 16.57
N TYR A 62 -3.72 1.36 15.46
CA TYR A 62 -4.73 0.42 15.01
C TYR A 62 -4.43 0.01 13.57
N CYS A 63 -4.47 -1.29 13.33
CA CYS A 63 -4.35 -1.86 12.01
C CYS A 63 -5.56 -2.76 11.80
N GLU A 64 -6.35 -2.47 10.76
CA GLU A 64 -7.35 -3.41 10.29
C GLU A 64 -6.63 -4.55 9.55
N VAL A 65 -7.12 -5.78 9.71
CA VAL A 65 -6.68 -6.97 8.98
C VAL A 65 -7.86 -7.90 8.71
N ASP A 66 -7.83 -8.51 7.53
CA ASP A 66 -8.82 -9.48 7.12
C ASP A 66 -8.48 -10.88 7.58
N VAL A 67 -9.41 -11.55 8.24
CA VAL A 67 -9.17 -12.86 8.84
C VAL A 67 -10.00 -13.94 8.16
N ALA A 68 -9.32 -14.87 7.48
CA ALA A 68 -9.91 -16.04 6.83
C ALA A 68 -9.42 -17.35 7.48
N ILE A 69 -10.08 -18.48 7.18
CA ILE A 69 -9.81 -19.78 7.81
C ILE A 69 -9.28 -20.78 6.78
N SER A 70 -8.15 -21.43 7.07
CA SER A 70 -7.59 -22.52 6.27
C SER A 70 -8.33 -23.85 6.48
N SER A 71 -8.08 -24.85 5.62
CA SER A 71 -8.70 -26.20 5.72
C SER A 71 -8.39 -26.94 7.04
N ASP A 72 -7.32 -26.56 7.73
CA ASP A 72 -6.90 -27.08 9.03
C ASP A 72 -7.28 -26.18 10.21
N ASN A 73 -8.23 -25.25 10.01
CA ASN A 73 -8.80 -24.35 11.01
C ASN A 73 -7.79 -23.36 11.63
N ILE A 74 -6.82 -22.90 10.84
CA ILE A 74 -5.89 -21.85 11.26
C ILE A 74 -6.36 -20.53 10.67
N TYR A 75 -6.52 -19.52 11.53
CA TYR A 75 -6.79 -18.16 11.10
C TYR A 75 -5.55 -17.55 10.43
N VAL A 76 -5.72 -17.13 9.18
CA VAL A 76 -4.71 -16.49 8.34
C VAL A 76 -5.18 -15.10 7.93
N LEU A 77 -4.24 -14.20 7.66
CA LEU A 77 -4.57 -12.88 7.15
C LEU A 77 -4.74 -12.93 5.63
N HIS A 78 -5.97 -12.75 5.15
CA HIS A 78 -6.27 -12.73 3.72
C HIS A 78 -7.65 -12.14 3.44
N HIS A 79 -7.70 -11.10 2.59
CA HIS A 79 -8.94 -10.42 2.23
C HIS A 79 -9.90 -11.30 1.40
N ASP A 80 -9.38 -12.06 0.43
CA ASP A 80 -10.21 -12.80 -0.54
C ASP A 80 -10.30 -14.31 -0.19
N PRO A 81 -11.27 -14.77 0.61
CA PRO A 81 -11.33 -16.18 1.04
C PRO A 81 -11.60 -17.13 -0.14
N TYR A 82 -12.37 -16.70 -1.14
CA TYR A 82 -12.73 -17.53 -2.32
C TYR A 82 -11.70 -17.46 -3.45
N THR A 83 -10.64 -16.65 -3.33
CA THR A 83 -9.55 -16.65 -4.30
C THR A 83 -8.25 -16.07 -3.74
N ILE A 84 -7.23 -16.90 -3.57
CA ILE A 84 -5.91 -16.42 -3.10
C ILE A 84 -5.07 -15.77 -4.20
N ARG A 85 -5.60 -15.67 -5.42
CA ARG A 85 -4.81 -15.34 -6.62
C ARG A 85 -4.43 -13.85 -6.71
N ARG A 86 -5.22 -12.94 -6.16
CA ARG A 86 -4.97 -11.49 -6.32
C ARG A 86 -3.68 -11.06 -5.63
N THR A 87 -3.48 -11.52 -4.40
CA THR A 87 -2.38 -11.11 -3.52
C THR A 87 -1.34 -12.20 -3.28
N THR A 88 -1.47 -13.39 -3.89
CA THR A 88 -0.46 -14.45 -3.74
C THR A 88 -0.03 -15.08 -5.07
N SER A 89 1.04 -15.88 -5.05
CA SER A 89 1.45 -16.73 -6.16
C SER A 89 0.55 -17.95 -6.40
N GLY A 90 -0.45 -18.18 -5.54
CA GLY A 90 -1.32 -19.35 -5.57
C GLY A 90 -2.58 -19.19 -6.44
N SER A 91 -3.47 -20.16 -6.33
CA SER A 91 -4.81 -20.18 -6.93
C SER A 91 -5.74 -21.06 -6.08
N GLY A 92 -7.05 -20.90 -6.23
CA GLY A 92 -8.06 -21.58 -5.39
C GLY A 92 -8.43 -20.76 -4.16
N GLU A 93 -9.15 -21.37 -3.22
CA GLU A 93 -9.66 -20.72 -2.01
C GLU A 93 -8.69 -20.84 -0.82
N VAL A 94 -8.84 -20.00 0.19
CA VAL A 94 -8.11 -20.13 1.46
C VAL A 94 -8.50 -21.45 2.15
N SER A 95 -9.80 -21.75 2.16
CA SER A 95 -10.43 -22.92 2.78
C SER A 95 -10.03 -24.27 2.14
N ASP A 96 -9.50 -24.25 0.91
CA ASP A 96 -9.00 -25.44 0.19
C ASP A 96 -7.57 -25.84 0.59
N ASN A 97 -6.85 -24.95 1.28
CA ASN A 97 -5.43 -25.10 1.58
C ASN A 97 -5.19 -25.23 3.09
N THR A 98 -4.21 -26.05 3.49
CA THR A 98 -3.68 -26.02 4.86
C THR A 98 -2.84 -24.76 5.06
N TYR A 99 -2.63 -24.33 6.31
CA TYR A 99 -1.69 -23.23 6.56
C TYR A 99 -0.29 -23.53 6.03
N GLU A 100 0.20 -24.77 6.16
CA GLU A 100 1.52 -25.15 5.63
C GLU A 100 1.62 -24.86 4.12
N GLN A 101 0.56 -25.15 3.35
CA GLN A 101 0.50 -24.83 1.93
C GLN A 101 0.44 -23.32 1.69
N LEU A 102 -0.41 -22.58 2.41
CA LEU A 102 -0.55 -21.13 2.28
C LEU A 102 0.77 -20.40 2.60
N ALA A 103 1.49 -20.82 3.64
CA ALA A 103 2.79 -20.27 4.02
C ALA A 103 3.90 -20.51 2.98
N THR A 104 3.70 -21.42 2.02
CA THR A 104 4.66 -21.58 0.91
C THR A 104 4.51 -20.51 -0.17
N LEU A 105 3.34 -19.87 -0.26
CA LEU A 105 3.04 -18.88 -1.28
C LEU A 105 3.83 -17.58 -1.06
N ASP A 106 4.02 -16.84 -2.14
CA ASP A 106 4.56 -15.49 -2.13
C ASP A 106 3.39 -14.49 -2.08
N ALA A 107 3.31 -13.70 -1.02
CA ALA A 107 2.26 -12.72 -0.75
C ALA A 107 2.68 -11.26 -1.06
N GLY A 108 3.85 -11.04 -1.69
CA GLY A 108 4.43 -9.69 -1.80
C GLY A 108 4.84 -9.28 -3.22
N ASN A 109 5.33 -10.18 -4.07
CA ASN A 109 5.84 -9.88 -5.41
C ASN A 109 4.79 -9.22 -6.33
N TRP A 110 3.49 -9.43 -6.04
CA TRP A 110 2.41 -8.74 -6.75
C TRP A 110 2.43 -7.22 -6.54
N LYS A 111 2.79 -6.77 -5.33
CA LYS A 111 2.89 -5.36 -4.99
C LYS A 111 4.12 -4.74 -5.62
N ALA A 112 5.27 -5.40 -5.45
CA ALA A 112 6.55 -5.05 -6.07
C ALA A 112 7.55 -6.22 -5.99
N PRO A 113 8.53 -6.35 -6.91
CA PRO A 113 9.54 -7.42 -6.85
C PRO A 113 10.35 -7.42 -5.54
N TYR A 114 10.48 -6.27 -4.89
CA TYR A 114 11.19 -6.13 -3.62
C TYR A 114 10.53 -6.86 -2.45
N PHE A 115 9.21 -7.07 -2.50
CA PHE A 115 8.48 -7.85 -1.50
C PHE A 115 8.43 -9.35 -1.84
N THR A 116 9.25 -9.82 -2.78
CA THR A 116 9.33 -11.24 -3.08
C THR A 116 9.75 -12.02 -1.83
N GLY A 117 9.00 -13.06 -1.50
CA GLY A 117 9.22 -13.93 -0.36
C GLY A 117 8.36 -13.63 0.86
N GLU A 118 7.62 -12.51 0.88
CA GLU A 118 6.62 -12.23 1.92
C GLU A 118 5.60 -13.37 2.01
N LYS A 119 5.15 -13.67 3.23
CA LYS A 119 4.31 -14.82 3.53
C LYS A 119 2.90 -14.41 3.91
N VAL A 120 1.94 -15.32 3.68
CA VAL A 120 0.59 -15.22 4.28
C VAL A 120 0.73 -15.45 5.79
N PRO A 121 0.49 -14.45 6.64
CA PRO A 121 0.65 -14.58 8.08
C PRO A 121 -0.51 -15.33 8.73
N THR A 122 -0.27 -15.94 9.88
CA THR A 122 -1.33 -16.31 10.83
C THR A 122 -1.79 -15.10 11.64
N LEU A 123 -3.02 -15.14 12.14
CA LEU A 123 -3.51 -14.14 13.10
C LEU A 123 -2.67 -14.11 14.40
N ILE A 124 -2.14 -15.25 14.84
CA ILE A 124 -1.27 -15.34 16.03
C ILE A 124 0.02 -14.53 15.85
N GLU A 125 0.67 -14.63 14.69
CA GLU A 125 1.89 -13.87 14.38
C GLU A 125 1.61 -12.37 14.39
N ALA A 126 0.50 -11.95 13.78
CA ALA A 126 0.09 -10.55 13.73
C ALA A 126 -0.26 -9.99 15.12
N LEU A 127 -0.99 -10.75 15.96
CA LEU A 127 -1.31 -10.34 17.34
C LEU A 127 -0.06 -10.17 18.19
N LYS A 128 0.92 -11.08 18.04
CA LYS A 128 2.22 -10.96 18.73
C LYS A 128 2.98 -9.71 18.29
N LEU A 129 2.94 -9.39 16.99
CA LEU A 129 3.50 -8.17 16.46
C LEU A 129 2.81 -6.92 17.05
N ALA A 130 1.48 -6.88 17.07
CA ALA A 130 0.73 -5.77 17.69
C ALA A 130 1.10 -5.57 19.16
N GLN A 131 1.27 -6.65 19.93
CA GLN A 131 1.72 -6.56 21.31
C GLN A 131 3.14 -5.96 21.46
N GLN A 132 4.06 -6.27 20.55
CA GLN A 132 5.42 -5.72 20.59
C GLN A 132 5.43 -4.19 20.49
N TYR A 133 4.48 -3.62 19.76
CA TYR A 133 4.36 -2.19 19.50
C TYR A 133 3.35 -1.46 20.39
N ASP A 134 2.75 -2.18 21.35
CA ASP A 134 1.64 -1.66 22.16
C ASP A 134 0.54 -1.06 21.26
N ALA A 135 0.13 -1.84 20.26
CA ALA A 135 -0.89 -1.52 19.26
C ALA A 135 -2.01 -2.58 19.29
N CYS A 136 -3.05 -2.40 18.48
CA CYS A 136 -4.20 -3.29 18.40
C CYS A 136 -4.47 -3.69 16.94
N LEU A 137 -4.98 -4.90 16.76
CA LEU A 137 -5.55 -5.34 15.49
C LEU A 137 -7.07 -5.20 15.54
N TYR A 138 -7.61 -4.42 14.61
CA TYR A 138 -9.00 -4.49 14.19
C TYR A 138 -9.10 -5.70 13.23
N LEU A 139 -9.96 -6.68 13.52
CA LEU A 139 -10.19 -7.83 12.64
C LEU A 139 -11.51 -7.72 11.86
N ASP A 140 -11.47 -7.71 10.53
CA ASP A 140 -12.61 -8.12 9.71
C ASP A 140 -12.62 -9.65 9.56
N VAL A 141 -13.46 -10.31 10.37
CA VAL A 141 -13.52 -11.78 10.43
C VAL A 141 -14.53 -12.29 9.42
N LYS A 142 -14.04 -12.85 8.30
CA LYS A 142 -14.88 -13.33 7.19
C LYS A 142 -15.84 -14.44 7.63
N GLU A 143 -15.40 -15.28 8.56
CA GLU A 143 -16.20 -16.33 9.20
C GLU A 143 -16.14 -16.22 10.73
N PHE A 144 -17.11 -15.49 11.31
CA PHE A 144 -17.17 -15.25 12.75
C PHE A 144 -17.43 -16.52 13.57
N ASP A 145 -16.50 -16.86 14.46
CA ASP A 145 -16.63 -17.90 15.48
C ASP A 145 -15.95 -17.44 16.79
N ALA A 146 -16.76 -17.25 17.85
CA ALA A 146 -16.27 -16.75 19.13
C ALA A 146 -15.37 -17.75 19.87
N GLU A 147 -15.64 -19.06 19.76
CA GLU A 147 -14.84 -20.09 20.42
C GLU A 147 -13.47 -20.23 19.74
N ALA A 148 -13.44 -20.14 18.41
CA ALA A 148 -12.20 -20.16 17.64
C ALA A 148 -11.32 -18.92 17.91
N LEU A 149 -11.93 -17.73 18.02
CA LEU A 149 -11.22 -16.50 18.41
C LEU A 149 -10.67 -16.59 19.84
N GLU A 150 -11.42 -17.15 20.80
CA GLU A 150 -10.95 -17.40 22.17
C GLU A 150 -9.75 -18.35 22.18
N HIS A 151 -9.82 -19.44 21.41
CA HIS A 151 -8.70 -20.37 21.27
C HIS A 151 -7.45 -19.67 20.72
N THR A 152 -7.61 -18.89 19.65
CA THR A 152 -6.52 -18.13 19.02
C THR A 152 -5.88 -17.15 19.98
N LEU A 153 -6.69 -16.41 20.75
CA LEU A 153 -6.21 -15.47 21.75
C LEU A 153 -5.42 -16.19 22.85
N LYS A 154 -5.95 -17.29 23.38
CA LYS A 154 -5.26 -18.11 24.40
C LYS A 154 -3.94 -18.68 23.89
N GLU A 155 -3.91 -19.18 22.66
CA GLU A 155 -2.71 -19.75 22.05
C GLU A 155 -1.64 -18.68 21.78
N SER A 156 -2.05 -17.49 21.35
CA SER A 156 -1.14 -16.38 21.09
C SER A 156 -0.41 -15.89 22.35
N GLY A 157 -1.07 -15.95 23.51
CA GLY A 157 -0.55 -15.49 24.79
C GLY A 157 -0.40 -13.96 24.88
N VAL A 158 -1.07 -13.21 24.01
CA VAL A 158 -1.09 -11.73 24.06
C VAL A 158 -2.16 -11.21 25.01
N ASP A 159 -2.08 -9.93 25.35
CA ASP A 159 -3.12 -9.21 26.05
C ASP A 159 -4.43 -9.24 25.23
N PRO A 160 -5.58 -9.63 25.82
CA PRO A 160 -6.88 -9.57 25.15
C PRO A 160 -7.22 -8.24 24.48
N GLU A 161 -6.68 -7.12 24.97
CA GLU A 161 -6.87 -5.79 24.37
C GLU A 161 -6.29 -5.66 22.95
N ARG A 162 -5.39 -6.57 22.53
CA ARG A 162 -4.76 -6.54 21.20
C ARG A 162 -5.69 -7.01 20.08
N MET A 163 -6.78 -7.68 20.40
CA MET A 163 -7.70 -8.29 19.44
C MET A 163 -9.05 -7.58 19.48
N MET A 164 -9.38 -6.85 18.41
CA MET A 164 -10.61 -6.07 18.26
C MET A 164 -11.41 -6.53 17.03
N PRO A 165 -12.23 -7.59 17.12
CA PRO A 165 -13.04 -7.99 15.96
C PRO A 165 -14.15 -6.97 15.66
N ALA A 166 -14.44 -6.78 14.37
CA ALA A 166 -15.71 -6.22 13.94
C ALA A 166 -16.85 -7.21 14.20
N ILE A 167 -17.91 -6.73 14.82
CA ILE A 167 -19.11 -7.52 15.11
C ILE A 167 -20.33 -6.84 14.52
N THR A 168 -21.08 -7.61 13.74
CA THR A 168 -22.17 -7.10 12.90
C THR A 168 -23.57 -7.33 13.48
N THR A 169 -23.70 -8.14 14.55
CA THR A 169 -24.99 -8.40 15.21
C THR A 169 -24.87 -8.42 16.73
N PHE A 170 -25.97 -8.08 17.41
CA PHE A 170 -26.01 -8.05 18.87
C PHE A 170 -25.87 -9.45 19.47
N GLU A 171 -26.42 -10.47 18.83
CA GLU A 171 -26.28 -11.87 19.26
C GLU A 171 -24.83 -12.34 19.21
N ARG A 172 -24.08 -11.94 18.16
CA ARG A 172 -22.65 -12.23 18.05
C ARG A 172 -21.85 -11.50 19.14
N ALA A 173 -22.20 -10.25 19.47
CA ALA A 173 -21.57 -9.52 20.57
C ALA A 173 -21.81 -10.20 21.92
N VAL A 174 -23.04 -10.68 22.18
CA VAL A 174 -23.36 -11.46 23.38
C VAL A 174 -22.54 -12.75 23.45
N GLU A 175 -22.35 -13.42 22.32
CA GLU A 175 -21.56 -14.65 22.26
C GLU A 175 -20.06 -14.38 22.45
N PHE A 176 -19.52 -13.38 21.74
CA PHE A 176 -18.13 -12.96 21.88
C PHE A 176 -17.80 -12.60 23.34
N ASN A 177 -18.64 -11.81 23.99
CA ASN A 177 -18.43 -11.40 25.39
C ASN A 177 -18.43 -12.58 26.38
N LYS A 178 -19.06 -13.72 26.07
CA LYS A 178 -18.97 -14.93 26.91
C LYS A 178 -17.60 -15.61 26.81
N HIS A 179 -17.00 -15.57 25.63
CA HIS A 179 -15.75 -16.25 25.29
C HIS A 179 -14.51 -15.37 25.53
N CYS A 180 -14.60 -14.09 25.15
CA CYS A 180 -13.53 -13.11 25.20
C CYS A 180 -13.96 -11.82 25.94
N PRO A 181 -14.37 -11.89 27.23
CA PRO A 181 -14.92 -10.73 27.97
C PRO A 181 -13.94 -9.57 28.16
N ASP A 182 -12.63 -9.86 28.09
CA ASP A 182 -11.57 -8.87 28.27
C ASP A 182 -11.09 -8.27 26.93
N SER A 183 -11.55 -8.80 25.79
CA SER A 183 -11.23 -8.24 24.47
C SER A 183 -12.25 -7.16 24.08
N PRO A 184 -11.80 -5.96 23.69
CA PRO A 184 -12.66 -4.97 23.08
C PRO A 184 -13.07 -5.41 21.68
N TRP A 185 -14.11 -4.79 21.14
CA TRP A 185 -14.57 -5.03 19.77
C TRP A 185 -15.23 -3.77 19.21
N LEU A 186 -15.45 -3.74 17.90
CA LEU A 186 -16.13 -2.64 17.23
C LEU A 186 -17.39 -3.07 16.51
N TRP A 187 -18.39 -2.18 16.48
CA TRP A 187 -19.66 -2.44 15.81
C TRP A 187 -19.58 -2.03 14.34
N PHE A 188 -19.81 -3.01 13.47
CA PHE A 188 -19.89 -2.88 12.01
C PHE A 188 -21.23 -3.45 11.49
N GLY A 189 -22.27 -3.35 12.33
CA GLY A 189 -23.61 -3.85 12.02
C GLY A 189 -24.55 -2.74 11.61
N ALA A 190 -25.80 -3.11 11.32
CA ALA A 190 -26.82 -2.14 10.93
C ALA A 190 -26.99 -1.00 11.95
N ASP A 191 -27.24 0.19 11.41
CA ASP A 191 -27.44 1.42 12.17
C ASP A 191 -28.70 1.40 13.03
N PRO A 192 -28.75 2.23 14.10
CA PRO A 192 -29.98 2.43 14.84
C PRO A 192 -31.03 3.11 13.95
N ALA A 193 -32.25 2.60 13.99
CA ALA A 193 -33.38 3.21 13.28
C ALA A 193 -33.71 4.64 13.79
N ASP A 194 -33.35 4.95 15.03
CA ASP A 194 -33.40 6.29 15.62
C ASP A 194 -32.05 6.56 16.32
N PRO A 195 -31.25 7.54 15.86
CA PRO A 195 -29.94 7.81 16.46
C PRO A 195 -30.05 8.29 17.91
N ASN A 196 -31.24 8.68 18.39
CA ASN A 196 -31.51 9.08 19.77
C ASN A 196 -31.74 7.89 20.72
N ASP A 197 -31.82 6.65 20.23
CA ASP A 197 -32.02 5.48 21.09
C ASP A 197 -30.75 5.14 21.88
N LYS A 198 -30.62 5.74 23.05
CA LYS A 198 -29.49 5.54 23.96
C LYS A 198 -29.25 4.08 24.33
N SER A 199 -30.32 3.30 24.46
CA SER A 199 -30.22 1.90 24.87
C SER A 199 -29.46 1.07 23.84
N TRP A 200 -29.60 1.42 22.56
CA TRP A 200 -28.89 0.77 21.46
C TRP A 200 -27.36 0.85 21.64
N TYR A 201 -26.83 2.02 22.03
CA TYR A 201 -25.40 2.22 22.27
C TYR A 201 -24.96 1.60 23.59
N GLU A 202 -25.68 1.90 24.69
CA GLU A 202 -25.34 1.46 26.04
C GLU A 202 -25.27 -0.06 26.17
N GLU A 203 -26.21 -0.79 25.55
CA GLU A 203 -26.23 -2.26 25.57
C GLU A 203 -25.02 -2.88 24.86
N ARG A 204 -24.54 -2.26 23.76
CA ARG A 204 -23.35 -2.72 23.03
C ARG A 204 -22.06 -2.41 23.77
N VAL A 205 -21.94 -1.20 24.31
CA VAL A 205 -20.77 -0.82 25.12
C VAL A 205 -20.65 -1.67 26.39
N ALA A 206 -21.78 -2.02 27.01
CA ALA A 206 -21.82 -2.92 28.17
C ALA A 206 -21.31 -4.34 27.85
N LEU A 207 -21.33 -4.75 26.57
CA LEU A 207 -20.78 -6.02 26.07
C LEU A 207 -19.34 -5.91 25.57
N GLY A 208 -18.68 -4.76 25.73
CA GLY A 208 -17.27 -4.57 25.33
C GLY A 208 -17.07 -3.76 24.05
N CYS A 209 -18.13 -3.24 23.41
CA CYS A 209 -17.96 -2.35 22.25
C CYS A 209 -17.16 -1.10 22.64
N ARG A 210 -16.21 -0.70 21.80
CA ARG A 210 -15.40 0.53 21.99
C ARG A 210 -15.48 1.50 20.84
N VAL A 211 -15.84 1.02 19.65
CA VAL A 211 -15.92 1.81 18.42
C VAL A 211 -17.20 1.44 17.70
N PHE A 212 -17.90 2.43 17.17
CA PHE A 212 -18.90 2.26 16.13
C PHE A 212 -18.31 2.77 14.82
N GLU A 213 -18.41 1.97 13.77
CA GLU A 213 -17.83 2.30 12.47
C GLU A 213 -18.93 2.42 11.42
N LEU A 214 -18.86 3.47 10.60
CA LEU A 214 -19.86 3.87 9.58
C LEU A 214 -19.15 4.18 8.25
N SER A 215 -19.87 4.14 7.12
CA SER A 215 -19.30 4.64 5.87
C SER A 215 -19.20 6.17 5.92
N ASP A 216 -18.33 6.77 5.12
CA ASP A 216 -18.27 8.23 4.97
C ASP A 216 -19.56 8.82 4.37
N ASP A 217 -20.21 8.09 3.45
CA ASP A 217 -21.56 8.40 2.94
C ASP A 217 -22.57 8.65 4.07
N ASP A 218 -22.59 7.82 5.13
CA ASP A 218 -23.52 7.99 6.26
C ASP A 218 -23.35 9.35 6.94
N PHE A 219 -22.14 9.90 6.97
CA PHE A 219 -21.86 11.22 7.53
C PHE A 219 -22.32 12.35 6.60
N PHE A 220 -22.10 12.22 5.30
CA PHE A 220 -22.35 13.30 4.34
C PHE A 220 -23.81 13.35 3.84
N ASP A 221 -24.50 12.22 3.75
CA ASP A 221 -25.88 12.13 3.26
C ASP A 221 -26.90 12.68 4.28
N ASP A 222 -26.71 12.42 5.58
CA ASP A 222 -27.51 13.01 6.66
C ASP A 222 -26.64 13.51 7.83
N PRO A 223 -26.01 14.70 7.69
CA PRO A 223 -25.13 15.24 8.72
C PRO A 223 -25.79 15.46 10.08
N ALA A 224 -27.11 15.69 10.12
CA ALA A 224 -27.84 15.89 11.37
C ALA A 224 -28.08 14.57 12.12
N TRP A 225 -28.35 13.50 11.38
CA TRP A 225 -28.37 12.15 11.93
C TRP A 225 -26.99 11.76 12.46
N ALA A 226 -25.94 11.98 11.66
CA ALA A 226 -24.56 11.64 12.01
C ALA A 226 -24.07 12.41 13.25
N GLU A 227 -24.35 13.71 13.35
CA GLU A 227 -24.05 14.51 14.56
C GLU A 227 -24.71 13.89 15.80
N THR A 228 -25.99 13.49 15.69
CA THR A 228 -26.71 12.84 16.81
C THR A 228 -26.09 11.48 17.17
N PHE A 229 -25.70 10.68 16.16
CA PHE A 229 -25.05 9.39 16.36
C PHE A 229 -23.72 9.52 17.10
N ILE A 230 -22.86 10.44 16.65
CA ILE A 230 -21.57 10.76 17.28
C ILE A 230 -21.78 11.17 18.73
N GLU A 231 -22.72 12.08 19.00
CA GLU A 231 -23.02 12.52 20.36
C GLU A 231 -23.46 11.37 21.28
N GLN A 232 -24.32 10.45 20.81
CA GLN A 232 -24.75 9.31 21.63
C GLN A 232 -23.64 8.28 21.83
N ALA A 233 -22.87 7.98 20.78
CA ALA A 233 -21.73 7.08 20.88
C ALA A 233 -20.71 7.60 21.91
N HIS A 234 -20.33 8.88 21.82
CA HIS A 234 -19.44 9.53 22.80
C HIS A 234 -20.02 9.55 24.21
N ALA A 235 -21.32 9.85 24.36
CA ALA A 235 -21.99 9.84 25.65
C ALA A 235 -22.03 8.45 26.30
N SER A 236 -22.07 7.38 25.49
CA SER A 236 -22.00 5.99 25.94
C SER A 236 -20.58 5.52 26.27
N GLY A 237 -19.55 6.30 25.92
CA GLY A 237 -18.14 5.98 26.16
C GLY A 237 -17.44 5.26 25.01
N ALA A 238 -18.05 5.22 23.82
CA ALA A 238 -17.46 4.68 22.61
C ALA A 238 -16.94 5.79 21.69
N LYS A 239 -16.12 5.39 20.72
CA LYS A 239 -15.59 6.21 19.63
C LYS A 239 -16.37 5.96 18.35
N VAL A 240 -16.29 6.89 17.40
CA VAL A 240 -16.86 6.73 16.06
C VAL A 240 -15.75 6.76 15.04
N TRP A 241 -15.66 5.73 14.20
CA TRP A 241 -14.73 5.67 13.07
C TRP A 241 -15.48 5.69 11.73
N ALA A 242 -14.78 6.07 10.67
CA ALA A 242 -15.27 5.94 9.30
C ALA A 242 -14.36 5.02 8.47
N TYR A 243 -14.91 4.32 7.49
CA TYR A 243 -14.18 3.44 6.58
C TYR A 243 -14.68 3.58 5.12
N THR A 244 -13.88 3.37 4.08
CA THR A 244 -12.40 3.30 4.04
C THR A 244 -11.90 4.51 3.25
N VAL A 245 -11.56 5.61 3.92
CA VAL A 245 -11.37 6.89 3.22
C VAL A 245 -9.88 7.17 2.96
N ASN A 246 -9.50 7.36 1.71
CA ASN A 246 -8.10 7.56 1.30
C ASN A 246 -7.73 9.03 1.01
N ASN A 247 -8.73 9.89 0.86
CA ASN A 247 -8.57 11.31 0.58
C ASN A 247 -8.39 12.10 1.86
N GLU A 248 -7.18 12.60 2.13
CA GLU A 248 -6.89 13.30 3.39
C GLU A 248 -7.75 14.55 3.63
N VAL A 249 -8.27 15.18 2.56
CA VAL A 249 -9.20 16.31 2.69
C VAL A 249 -10.54 15.84 3.27
N ILE A 250 -11.10 14.75 2.74
CA ILE A 250 -12.34 14.15 3.25
C ILE A 250 -12.13 13.64 4.69
N ILE A 251 -11.01 12.96 4.96
CA ILE A 251 -10.65 12.52 6.31
C ILE A 251 -10.65 13.71 7.29
N LYS A 252 -10.11 14.86 6.87
CA LYS A 252 -10.09 16.06 7.70
C LYS A 252 -11.49 16.63 7.94
N GLU A 253 -12.36 16.60 6.94
CA GLU A 253 -13.77 17.01 7.06
C GLU A 253 -14.52 16.10 8.04
N LEU A 254 -14.37 14.78 7.93
CA LEU A 254 -14.93 13.80 8.88
C LEU A 254 -14.43 14.05 10.31
N ALA A 255 -13.12 14.29 10.48
CA ALA A 255 -12.55 14.63 11.79
C ALA A 255 -13.14 15.95 12.34
N ASP A 256 -13.40 16.95 11.49
CA ASP A 256 -14.06 18.21 11.89
C ASP A 256 -15.54 18.02 12.26
N MET A 257 -16.19 16.96 11.77
CA MET A 257 -17.54 16.56 12.15
C MET A 257 -17.61 15.80 13.48
N GLY A 258 -16.45 15.44 14.06
CA GLY A 258 -16.37 14.75 15.35
C GLY A 258 -16.10 13.24 15.26
N VAL A 259 -15.80 12.73 14.06
CA VAL A 259 -15.28 11.37 13.85
C VAL A 259 -13.91 11.25 14.54
N ASP A 260 -13.73 10.22 15.35
CA ASP A 260 -12.52 10.03 16.17
C ASP A 260 -11.39 9.32 15.42
N GLY A 261 -11.70 8.65 14.31
CA GLY A 261 -10.71 7.94 13.53
C GLY A 261 -11.21 7.49 12.18
N VAL A 262 -10.28 7.20 11.28
CA VAL A 262 -10.62 6.77 9.92
C VAL A 262 -9.72 5.63 9.51
N GLU A 263 -10.35 4.56 9.02
CA GLU A 263 -9.70 3.49 8.31
C GLU A 263 -9.28 3.94 6.91
N THR A 264 -8.01 3.73 6.59
CA THR A 264 -7.40 4.24 5.37
C THR A 264 -6.18 3.40 4.97
N ASP A 265 -5.93 3.29 3.67
CA ASP A 265 -4.70 2.68 3.14
C ASP A 265 -3.47 3.58 3.37
N ARG A 266 -3.71 4.84 3.76
CA ARG A 266 -2.72 5.93 3.87
C ARG A 266 -2.62 6.46 5.30
N PRO A 267 -2.47 5.60 6.33
CA PRO A 267 -2.69 5.98 7.72
C PRO A 267 -1.73 7.05 8.22
N TYR A 268 -0.47 7.04 7.77
CA TYR A 268 0.50 8.04 8.20
C TYR A 268 0.22 9.43 7.60
N VAL A 269 -0.11 9.52 6.30
CA VAL A 269 -0.52 10.78 5.66
C VAL A 269 -1.80 11.32 6.31
N ALA A 270 -2.80 10.46 6.53
CA ALA A 270 -4.04 10.84 7.20
C ALA A 270 -3.77 11.43 8.59
N GLN A 271 -2.98 10.72 9.40
CA GLN A 271 -2.61 11.17 10.74
C GLN A 271 -1.85 12.50 10.71
N LEU A 272 -0.86 12.66 9.81
CA LEU A 272 -0.15 13.93 9.63
C LEU A 272 -1.08 15.08 9.27
N TYR A 273 -1.92 14.87 8.25
CA TYR A 273 -2.81 15.90 7.71
C TYR A 273 -3.82 16.39 8.76
N VAL A 274 -4.53 15.46 9.42
CA VAL A 274 -5.54 15.80 10.43
C VAL A 274 -4.93 16.49 11.63
N CYS A 275 -3.74 16.07 12.04
CA CYS A 275 -3.04 16.64 13.19
C CYS A 275 -2.28 17.94 12.89
N GLY A 276 -2.53 18.56 11.72
CA GLY A 276 -2.02 19.90 11.39
C GLY A 276 -0.57 19.93 10.91
N HIS A 277 -0.06 18.79 10.43
CA HIS A 277 1.20 18.70 9.70
C HIS A 277 0.94 18.84 8.19
N ASP A 278 2.00 19.15 7.44
CA ASP A 278 1.96 19.30 5.99
C ASP A 278 2.59 18.04 5.35
N PRO A 279 1.83 16.96 5.14
CA PRO A 279 2.36 15.77 4.48
C PRO A 279 2.59 16.05 2.99
N VAL A 280 3.52 15.30 2.39
CA VAL A 280 3.57 15.21 0.93
C VAL A 280 2.38 14.37 0.50
N SER A 281 1.29 15.01 0.07
CA SER A 281 0.19 14.28 -0.56
C SER A 281 0.33 14.27 -2.08
N THR A 282 0.08 13.11 -2.65
CA THR A 282 0.02 12.87 -4.10
C THR A 282 -1.34 12.29 -4.50
N TYR A 283 -2.41 12.62 -3.76
CA TYR A 283 -3.73 12.04 -3.97
C TYR A 283 -4.63 12.88 -4.90
N PRO A 284 -5.46 12.26 -5.77
CA PRO A 284 -5.43 10.83 -6.11
C PRO A 284 -4.13 10.48 -6.82
N LYS A 285 -3.62 9.28 -6.54
CA LYS A 285 -2.29 8.88 -6.99
C LYS A 285 -2.32 8.34 -8.41
N GLU A 286 -1.72 9.05 -9.36
CA GLU A 286 -1.66 8.64 -10.76
C GLU A 286 -0.57 7.57 -10.98
N GLU A 287 -0.93 6.29 -11.00
CA GLU A 287 0.01 5.17 -11.14
C GLU A 287 -0.42 4.14 -12.17
N THR A 288 0.55 3.34 -12.59
CA THR A 288 0.33 2.08 -13.28
C THR A 288 -0.02 1.05 -12.22
N THR A 289 -1.26 0.58 -12.23
CA THR A 289 -1.78 -0.40 -11.27
C THR A 289 -1.87 -1.80 -11.84
N GLY A 290 -1.53 -2.00 -13.12
CA GLY A 290 -1.35 -3.32 -13.72
C GLY A 290 -0.48 -3.23 -14.96
N TYR A 291 0.49 -4.13 -15.12
CA TYR A 291 1.34 -4.19 -16.30
C TYR A 291 1.76 -5.62 -16.64
N TRP A 292 1.46 -6.05 -17.87
CA TRP A 292 1.72 -7.41 -18.34
C TRP A 292 2.40 -7.36 -19.71
N ASP A 293 3.64 -7.82 -19.79
CA ASP A 293 4.47 -7.82 -21.02
C ASP A 293 4.78 -9.23 -21.55
N PHE A 294 4.28 -10.26 -20.85
CA PHE A 294 4.38 -11.68 -21.19
C PHE A 294 5.81 -12.22 -21.41
N LYS A 295 6.86 -11.47 -21.06
CA LYS A 295 8.27 -11.88 -21.28
C LYS A 295 8.67 -13.10 -20.47
N LYS A 296 7.95 -13.37 -19.37
CA LYS A 296 8.08 -14.58 -18.54
C LYS A 296 7.34 -15.80 -19.08
N LEU A 297 6.65 -15.68 -20.22
CA LEU A 297 5.82 -16.75 -20.81
C LEU A 297 4.73 -17.24 -19.85
N SER A 298 4.14 -16.32 -19.08
CA SER A 298 3.10 -16.59 -18.10
C SER A 298 2.27 -15.34 -17.80
N PHE A 299 1.24 -15.48 -16.97
CA PHE A 299 0.41 -14.39 -16.44
C PHE A 299 1.08 -13.55 -15.35
N GLU A 300 2.31 -13.90 -14.94
CA GLU A 300 3.00 -13.12 -13.93
C GLU A 300 3.36 -11.74 -14.51
N ASN A 301 2.89 -10.70 -13.82
CA ASN A 301 3.37 -9.35 -14.08
C ASN A 301 4.88 -9.26 -13.79
N THR A 302 5.52 -8.22 -14.30
CA THR A 302 6.90 -7.86 -13.95
C THR A 302 6.99 -7.13 -12.60
N GLY A 303 5.99 -7.33 -11.73
CA GLY A 303 5.94 -6.84 -10.36
C GLY A 303 5.33 -5.45 -10.18
N ILE A 304 4.43 -5.01 -11.06
CA ILE A 304 3.66 -3.78 -10.81
C ILE A 304 2.16 -4.09 -10.82
N GLY A 305 1.57 -4.04 -9.63
CA GLY A 305 0.13 -4.01 -9.41
C GLY A 305 -0.59 -5.34 -9.67
N SER A 306 -1.75 -5.30 -10.33
CA SER A 306 -2.67 -6.40 -10.50
C SER A 306 -2.10 -7.63 -11.18
N ARG A 307 -2.57 -8.80 -10.75
CA ARG A 307 -2.31 -10.09 -11.41
C ARG A 307 -3.36 -10.36 -12.48
N LEU A 308 -2.94 -11.04 -13.55
CA LEU A 308 -3.85 -11.66 -14.52
C LEU A 308 -4.18 -13.09 -14.10
N LYS A 309 -5.42 -13.51 -14.40
CA LYS A 309 -5.84 -14.90 -14.38
C LYS A 309 -6.72 -15.21 -15.58
N THR A 310 -6.82 -16.48 -15.92
CA THR A 310 -7.85 -16.95 -16.85
C THR A 310 -9.21 -16.89 -16.16
N PHE A 311 -10.20 -16.33 -16.84
CA PHE A 311 -11.61 -16.51 -16.51
C PHE A 311 -12.10 -17.80 -17.17
N VAL A 312 -12.82 -18.61 -16.39
CA VAL A 312 -13.54 -19.78 -16.89
C VAL A 312 -14.93 -19.76 -16.25
N GLY A 313 -15.97 -19.63 -17.07
CA GLY A 313 -17.37 -19.65 -16.66
C GLY A 313 -17.77 -20.99 -16.03
N GLU A 314 -18.89 -21.00 -15.31
CA GLU A 314 -19.34 -22.19 -14.59
C GLU A 314 -19.56 -23.37 -15.55
N GLY A 315 -18.83 -24.47 -15.31
CA GLY A 315 -18.88 -25.66 -16.17
C GLY A 315 -18.10 -25.55 -17.49
N GLY A 316 -17.47 -24.39 -17.75
CA GLY A 316 -16.64 -24.14 -18.91
C GLY A 316 -15.33 -24.94 -18.92
N GLN A 317 -14.74 -25.08 -20.10
CA GLN A 317 -13.39 -25.64 -20.27
C GLN A 317 -12.41 -24.51 -20.58
N LEU A 318 -11.25 -24.54 -19.91
CA LEU A 318 -10.18 -23.57 -20.13
C LEU A 318 -9.71 -23.60 -21.60
N GLN A 319 -9.77 -22.45 -22.26
CA GLN A 319 -9.06 -22.18 -23.50
C GLN A 319 -7.68 -21.58 -23.17
N PRO A 320 -6.57 -22.32 -23.37
CA PRO A 320 -5.25 -21.85 -22.97
C PRO A 320 -4.72 -20.76 -23.90
N ILE A 321 -3.92 -19.87 -23.32
CA ILE A 321 -3.12 -18.90 -24.06
C ILE A 321 -1.80 -19.56 -24.48
N GLU A 322 -1.35 -19.27 -25.70
CA GLU A 322 -0.04 -19.68 -26.19
C GLU A 322 0.96 -18.52 -26.05
N TYR A 323 2.22 -18.82 -25.76
CA TYR A 323 3.30 -17.83 -25.68
C TYR A 323 4.40 -18.18 -26.68
N GLY A 324 4.96 -17.16 -27.32
CA GLY A 324 5.99 -17.33 -28.32
C GLY A 324 6.50 -15.98 -28.82
N THR A 325 7.40 -16.00 -29.79
CA THR A 325 7.85 -14.78 -30.47
C THR A 325 7.01 -14.47 -31.70
N THR A 326 7.09 -13.24 -32.19
CA THR A 326 6.49 -12.87 -33.48
C THR A 326 6.90 -13.80 -34.62
N ASN A 327 8.17 -14.26 -34.64
CA ASN A 327 8.65 -15.24 -35.62
C ASN A 327 8.06 -16.64 -35.41
N ASP A 328 7.90 -17.09 -34.16
CA ASP A 328 7.30 -18.40 -33.87
C ASP A 328 5.87 -18.50 -34.40
N PHE A 329 5.12 -17.40 -34.33
CA PHE A 329 3.75 -17.32 -34.83
C PHE A 329 3.65 -16.88 -36.30
N GLY A 330 4.76 -16.47 -36.93
CA GLY A 330 4.77 -16.02 -38.33
C GLY A 330 4.05 -14.70 -38.58
N ILE A 331 3.94 -13.86 -37.56
CA ILE A 331 3.30 -12.53 -37.62
C ILE A 331 4.33 -11.41 -37.78
N SER A 332 3.85 -10.20 -38.11
CA SER A 332 4.70 -9.02 -38.29
C SER A 332 5.57 -8.74 -37.04
N PRO A 333 6.86 -8.39 -37.20
CA PRO A 333 7.71 -8.01 -36.07
C PRO A 333 7.36 -6.60 -35.56
N ILE A 334 7.48 -6.37 -34.24
CA ILE A 334 7.18 -5.06 -33.65
C ILE A 334 8.36 -4.12 -33.88
N ALA A 335 8.14 -3.04 -34.64
CA ALA A 335 9.19 -2.11 -35.04
C ALA A 335 10.43 -2.83 -35.63
N GLY A 336 10.21 -3.91 -36.39
CA GLY A 336 11.25 -4.71 -37.03
C GLY A 336 12.03 -5.65 -36.11
N ARG A 337 11.60 -5.84 -34.86
CA ARG A 337 12.24 -6.77 -33.91
C ARG A 337 11.35 -7.96 -33.60
N ASP A 338 11.99 -9.12 -33.52
CA ASP A 338 11.36 -10.32 -33.02
C ASP A 338 11.11 -10.18 -31.51
N THR A 339 9.85 -10.30 -31.08
CA THR A 339 9.43 -9.94 -29.72
C THR A 339 8.52 -11.02 -29.15
N VAL A 340 8.64 -11.29 -27.84
CA VAL A 340 7.73 -12.20 -27.11
C VAL A 340 6.33 -11.58 -27.04
N VAL A 341 5.32 -12.41 -27.32
CA VAL A 341 3.90 -12.04 -27.32
C VAL A 341 3.06 -13.20 -26.76
N ALA A 342 1.89 -12.85 -26.23
CA ALA A 342 0.84 -13.82 -25.94
C ALA A 342 -0.09 -13.93 -27.16
N LYS A 343 -0.47 -15.15 -27.50
CA LYS A 343 -1.49 -15.47 -28.49
C LYS A 343 -2.75 -15.90 -27.75
N ILE A 344 -3.71 -14.99 -27.71
CA ILE A 344 -5.02 -15.17 -27.09
C ILE A 344 -5.93 -15.85 -28.12
N PRO A 345 -6.57 -16.99 -27.80
CA PRO A 345 -7.51 -17.62 -28.72
C PRO A 345 -8.78 -16.77 -28.85
N ALA A 346 -9.57 -17.00 -29.89
CA ALA A 346 -10.96 -16.55 -29.92
C ALA A 346 -11.71 -17.28 -28.78
N TYR A 347 -11.96 -16.55 -27.69
CA TYR A 347 -12.62 -17.09 -26.51
C TYR A 347 -14.11 -17.33 -26.79
N ASN A 348 -14.62 -18.49 -26.35
CA ASN A 348 -16.04 -18.70 -26.24
C ASN A 348 -16.58 -17.92 -25.01
N PRO A 349 -17.91 -17.85 -24.82
CA PRO A 349 -18.50 -17.08 -23.72
C PRO A 349 -18.10 -17.52 -22.31
N ASP A 350 -17.59 -18.75 -22.16
CA ASP A 350 -17.11 -19.26 -20.88
C ASP A 350 -15.63 -18.93 -20.63
N ASN A 351 -14.96 -18.13 -21.46
CA ASN A 351 -13.55 -17.85 -21.30
C ASN A 351 -13.20 -16.37 -21.48
N GLY A 352 -12.10 -15.95 -20.87
CA GLY A 352 -11.61 -14.58 -20.94
C GLY A 352 -10.29 -14.40 -20.20
N LEU A 353 -9.69 -13.23 -20.35
CA LEU A 353 -8.51 -12.84 -19.57
C LEU A 353 -8.90 -11.83 -18.50
N PHE A 354 -8.93 -12.26 -17.24
CA PHE A 354 -9.38 -11.45 -16.12
C PHE A 354 -8.23 -10.67 -15.49
N ALA A 355 -8.43 -9.37 -15.33
CA ALA A 355 -7.59 -8.48 -14.56
C ALA A 355 -8.35 -7.96 -13.34
N TYR A 356 -7.75 -8.13 -12.17
CA TYR A 356 -8.14 -7.33 -11.00
C TYR A 356 -7.81 -5.86 -11.29
N ASP A 357 -8.66 -4.91 -10.95
CA ASP A 357 -8.38 -3.48 -11.16
C ASP A 357 -7.30 -2.97 -10.17
N ASN A 358 -7.31 -3.47 -8.93
CA ASN A 358 -6.51 -2.99 -7.79
C ASN A 358 -6.50 -1.46 -7.68
N PHE A 359 -7.60 -0.80 -7.98
CA PHE A 359 -7.71 0.63 -7.77
C PHE A 359 -8.02 0.88 -6.30
N MET A 360 -7.22 1.70 -5.62
CA MET A 360 -7.51 2.09 -4.23
C MET A 360 -8.68 3.07 -4.26
N MET A 361 -9.82 2.74 -3.63
CA MET A 361 -11.07 3.52 -3.69
C MET A 361 -11.46 4.09 -2.32
N GLU A 362 -12.34 5.10 -2.34
CA GLU A 362 -12.86 5.83 -1.16
C GLU A 362 -14.04 5.09 -0.49
N ASP A 363 -14.87 4.34 -1.24
CA ASP A 363 -16.07 3.71 -0.66
C ASP A 363 -16.15 2.21 -0.95
N SER A 364 -16.65 1.46 0.04
CA SER A 364 -17.04 0.06 -0.12
C SER A 364 -18.27 -0.04 -1.04
N GLY A 365 -18.03 -0.23 -2.34
CA GLY A 365 -19.08 -0.32 -3.36
C GLY A 365 -19.04 0.79 -4.41
N ALA A 366 -18.05 1.68 -4.34
CA ALA A 366 -17.80 2.67 -5.37
C ALA A 366 -17.44 2.04 -6.72
N VAL A 367 -17.73 2.81 -7.75
CA VAL A 367 -17.64 2.43 -9.13
C VAL A 367 -16.64 3.39 -9.77
N ASP A 368 -15.51 2.90 -10.30
CA ASP A 368 -14.50 3.79 -10.86
C ASP A 368 -14.88 4.24 -12.27
N PHE A 369 -15.04 5.55 -12.42
CA PHE A 369 -15.34 6.20 -13.69
C PHE A 369 -14.12 6.80 -14.39
N SER A 370 -12.92 6.73 -13.81
CA SER A 370 -11.75 7.49 -14.24
C SER A 370 -10.48 6.63 -14.33
N TYR A 371 -10.31 5.94 -15.45
CA TYR A 371 -9.16 5.07 -15.67
C TYR A 371 -8.74 4.99 -17.14
N SER A 372 -7.54 4.49 -17.37
CA SER A 372 -6.99 4.28 -18.72
C SER A 372 -6.49 2.85 -18.90
N ILE A 373 -6.84 2.26 -20.05
CA ILE A 373 -6.40 0.93 -20.49
C ILE A 373 -5.57 1.10 -21.76
N ILE A 374 -4.39 0.50 -21.77
CA ILE A 374 -3.47 0.55 -22.91
C ILE A 374 -3.15 -0.87 -23.35
N MET A 375 -3.23 -1.13 -24.65
CA MET A 375 -2.94 -2.44 -25.22
C MET A 375 -2.12 -2.33 -26.50
N ASP A 376 -1.02 -3.09 -26.57
CA ASP A 376 -0.24 -3.29 -27.79
C ASP A 376 -0.69 -4.60 -28.41
N ILE A 377 -1.48 -4.54 -29.48
CA ILE A 377 -2.12 -5.71 -30.09
C ILE A 377 -1.90 -5.80 -31.61
N LEU A 378 -2.08 -7.01 -32.14
CA LEU A 378 -2.22 -7.32 -33.56
C LEU A 378 -3.37 -8.32 -33.73
N VAL A 379 -4.23 -8.04 -34.71
CA VAL A 379 -5.34 -8.93 -35.11
C VAL A 379 -5.16 -9.27 -36.59
N ASP A 380 -5.37 -10.53 -36.95
CA ASP A 380 -5.20 -11.05 -38.31
C ASP A 380 -6.30 -10.51 -39.23
N ALA A 381 -5.95 -10.13 -40.47
CA ALA A 381 -6.93 -9.60 -41.43
C ALA A 381 -8.04 -10.59 -41.77
N LYS A 382 -7.86 -11.89 -41.51
CA LYS A 382 -8.92 -12.90 -41.67
C LYS A 382 -10.13 -12.64 -40.78
N ASP A 383 -9.95 -11.95 -39.65
CA ASP A 383 -10.99 -11.65 -38.65
C ASP A 383 -11.61 -10.26 -38.89
N SER A 384 -11.21 -9.56 -39.97
CA SER A 384 -11.85 -8.30 -40.37
C SER A 384 -13.30 -8.49 -40.84
N GLY A 385 -14.14 -7.50 -40.57
CA GLY A 385 -15.56 -7.53 -40.95
C GLY A 385 -16.51 -8.08 -39.88
N GLU A 386 -15.99 -8.47 -38.72
CA GLU A 386 -16.76 -8.93 -37.56
C GLU A 386 -16.53 -7.98 -36.36
N PHE A 387 -17.35 -8.11 -35.32
CA PHE A 387 -17.09 -7.46 -34.03
C PHE A 387 -16.02 -8.26 -33.25
N ILE A 388 -15.09 -7.54 -32.64
CA ILE A 388 -14.00 -8.12 -31.85
C ILE A 388 -13.92 -7.38 -30.52
N SER A 389 -14.32 -8.04 -29.44
CA SER A 389 -14.24 -7.53 -28.07
C SER A 389 -12.79 -7.29 -27.65
N LEU A 390 -12.57 -6.15 -27.00
CA LEU A 390 -11.30 -5.78 -26.39
C LEU A 390 -11.43 -5.68 -24.87
N ILE A 391 -12.52 -5.08 -24.36
CA ILE A 391 -12.74 -4.84 -22.94
C ILE A 391 -14.19 -5.19 -22.59
N GLN A 392 -14.36 -5.92 -21.50
CA GLN A 392 -15.64 -6.31 -20.90
C GLN A 392 -15.57 -5.98 -19.40
N THR A 393 -16.35 -5.00 -18.96
CA THR A 393 -16.38 -4.54 -17.57
C THR A 393 -17.36 -5.32 -16.70
N SER A 394 -18.16 -6.24 -17.26
CA SER A 394 -18.83 -7.31 -16.50
C SER A 394 -17.83 -8.43 -16.17
N PRO A 395 -17.38 -8.56 -14.92
CA PRO A 395 -16.36 -9.53 -14.53
C PRO A 395 -16.81 -11.00 -14.68
N GLU A 396 -18.11 -11.25 -14.80
CA GLU A 396 -18.72 -12.56 -15.03
C GLU A 396 -19.13 -12.80 -16.49
N ASN A 397 -18.81 -11.86 -17.40
CA ASN A 397 -19.17 -11.95 -18.83
C ASN A 397 -20.67 -12.14 -19.08
N LEU A 398 -21.54 -11.43 -18.34
CA LEU A 398 -23.00 -11.65 -18.36
C LEU A 398 -23.75 -10.86 -19.44
N ASN A 399 -23.08 -9.94 -20.13
CA ASN A 399 -23.62 -9.04 -21.13
C ASN A 399 -22.58 -8.78 -22.23
N ASP A 400 -22.97 -8.06 -23.29
CA ASP A 400 -22.04 -7.72 -24.38
C ASP A 400 -20.82 -6.98 -23.84
N ALA A 401 -19.67 -7.17 -24.49
CA ALA A 401 -18.49 -6.39 -24.16
C ALA A 401 -18.74 -4.88 -24.28
N ASP A 402 -17.83 -4.09 -23.71
CA ASP A 402 -18.02 -2.66 -23.55
C ASP A 402 -17.19 -1.84 -24.54
N PHE A 403 -16.20 -2.48 -25.17
CA PHE A 403 -15.33 -1.86 -26.15
C PHE A 403 -14.88 -2.86 -27.21
N PHE A 404 -15.07 -2.50 -28.49
CA PHE A 404 -14.85 -3.37 -29.63
C PHE A 404 -14.00 -2.72 -30.73
N ILE A 405 -13.42 -3.58 -31.57
CA ILE A 405 -13.21 -3.30 -33.00
C ILE A 405 -14.50 -3.69 -33.73
N ALA A 406 -15.09 -2.77 -34.49
CA ALA A 406 -16.28 -3.01 -35.29
C ALA A 406 -15.96 -3.59 -36.67
N PRO A 407 -16.96 -4.13 -37.40
CA PRO A 407 -16.83 -4.63 -38.77
C PRO A 407 -16.18 -3.67 -39.78
N ASP A 408 -16.32 -2.36 -39.56
CA ASP A 408 -15.73 -1.30 -40.40
C ASP A 408 -14.35 -0.84 -39.91
N ALA A 409 -13.74 -1.61 -38.99
CA ALA A 409 -12.48 -1.33 -38.31
C ALA A 409 -12.50 -0.11 -37.37
N GLY A 410 -13.66 0.47 -37.07
CA GLY A 410 -13.76 1.53 -36.08
C GLY A 410 -13.67 0.99 -34.64
N LEU A 411 -13.06 1.76 -33.73
CA LEU A 411 -13.03 1.47 -32.30
C LEU A 411 -14.16 2.20 -31.56
N GLY A 412 -14.85 1.52 -30.66
CA GLY A 412 -15.94 2.14 -29.93
C GLY A 412 -16.89 1.19 -29.25
N THR A 413 -18.08 1.73 -29.00
CA THR A 413 -19.17 1.08 -28.29
C THR A 413 -20.47 1.81 -28.61
N TYR A 414 -21.64 1.24 -28.30
CA TYR A 414 -22.97 1.86 -28.44
C TYR A 414 -23.26 2.48 -29.82
N GLY A 415 -22.72 1.88 -30.89
CA GLY A 415 -22.93 2.37 -32.27
C GLY A 415 -22.08 3.58 -32.66
N GLU A 416 -21.16 4.02 -31.80
CA GLU A 416 -20.27 5.16 -32.04
C GLU A 416 -18.81 4.70 -32.22
N TYR A 417 -18.52 4.20 -33.42
CA TYR A 417 -17.21 3.68 -33.82
C TYR A 417 -16.41 4.72 -34.59
N HIS A 418 -15.12 4.82 -34.27
CA HIS A 418 -14.25 5.89 -34.75
C HIS A 418 -12.85 5.36 -35.10
N GLY A 419 -12.12 6.07 -35.98
CA GLY A 419 -10.80 5.64 -36.44
C GLY A 419 -10.86 4.49 -37.45
N GLU A 420 -9.69 3.94 -37.77
CA GLU A 420 -9.51 2.83 -38.70
C GLU A 420 -8.39 1.93 -38.17
N PHE A 421 -8.76 0.84 -37.50
CA PHE A 421 -7.84 -0.19 -37.06
C PHE A 421 -7.24 -0.92 -38.27
N THR A 422 -5.93 -1.17 -38.23
CA THR A 422 -5.19 -1.82 -39.31
C THR A 422 -4.83 -3.24 -38.89
N PHE A 423 -5.46 -4.21 -39.55
CA PHE A 423 -5.17 -5.64 -39.36
C PHE A 423 -3.79 -6.02 -39.92
N ASP A 424 -3.22 -7.13 -39.42
CA ASP A 424 -1.86 -7.63 -39.70
C ASP A 424 -0.71 -6.68 -39.28
N GLU A 425 -1.04 -5.58 -38.61
CA GLU A 425 -0.10 -4.60 -38.08
C GLU A 425 -0.22 -4.48 -36.55
N TRP A 426 0.89 -4.12 -35.91
CA TRP A 426 0.91 -3.86 -34.47
C TRP A 426 0.48 -2.43 -34.20
N GLN A 427 -0.52 -2.26 -33.36
CA GLN A 427 -1.03 -0.95 -32.95
C GLN A 427 -1.14 -0.84 -31.44
N ARG A 428 -0.91 0.37 -30.93
CA ARG A 428 -1.23 0.73 -29.54
C ARG A 428 -2.61 1.35 -29.50
N ILE A 429 -3.53 0.69 -28.79
CA ILE A 429 -4.85 1.24 -28.50
C ILE A 429 -4.84 1.80 -27.08
N VAL A 430 -5.39 3.00 -26.90
CA VAL A 430 -5.69 3.56 -25.58
C VAL A 430 -7.19 3.81 -25.46
N PHE A 431 -7.78 3.19 -24.44
CA PHE A 431 -9.15 3.42 -23.99
C PHE A 431 -9.09 4.23 -22.70
N ILE A 432 -9.90 5.29 -22.62
CA ILE A 432 -9.99 6.13 -21.41
C ILE A 432 -11.46 6.26 -21.06
N HIS A 433 -11.78 5.95 -19.82
CA HIS A 433 -13.06 6.26 -19.22
C HIS A 433 -12.87 7.44 -18.26
N ASP A 434 -13.69 8.47 -18.40
CA ASP A 434 -13.66 9.71 -17.62
C ASP A 434 -15.09 10.20 -17.37
N GLY A 435 -15.70 9.73 -16.28
CA GLY A 435 -17.07 10.07 -15.90
C GLY A 435 -18.09 9.56 -16.91
N HIS A 436 -18.57 10.47 -17.76
CA HIS A 436 -19.54 10.19 -18.83
C HIS A 436 -18.93 10.23 -20.22
N LEU A 437 -17.59 10.22 -20.31
CA LEU A 437 -16.88 10.35 -21.56
C LEU A 437 -15.89 9.20 -21.74
N LEU A 438 -15.99 8.54 -22.88
CA LEU A 438 -15.05 7.52 -23.34
C LEU A 438 -14.20 8.12 -24.46
N ARG A 439 -12.87 8.17 -24.28
CA ARG A 439 -11.93 8.65 -25.30
C ARG A 439 -11.07 7.52 -25.84
N LYS A 440 -10.74 7.58 -27.13
CA LYS A 440 -10.08 6.49 -27.84
C LYS A 440 -8.90 7.00 -28.66
N TYR A 441 -7.81 6.26 -28.64
CA TYR A 441 -6.60 6.59 -29.38
C TYR A 441 -6.03 5.37 -30.08
N ILE A 442 -5.43 5.60 -31.25
CA ILE A 442 -4.61 4.62 -31.98
C ILE A 442 -3.24 5.27 -32.21
N ASP A 443 -2.18 4.58 -31.78
CA ASP A 443 -0.78 4.97 -31.97
C ASP A 443 -0.47 6.42 -31.54
N GLY A 444 -1.11 6.86 -30.45
CA GLY A 444 -0.98 8.20 -29.88
C GLY A 444 -1.89 9.26 -30.50
N GLN A 445 -2.70 8.92 -31.51
CA GLN A 445 -3.63 9.85 -32.15
C GLN A 445 -5.04 9.67 -31.62
N HIS A 446 -5.69 10.78 -31.24
CA HIS A 446 -7.10 10.78 -30.85
C HIS A 446 -7.97 10.45 -32.07
N ILE A 447 -8.83 9.46 -31.94
CA ILE A 447 -9.69 9.01 -33.05
C ILE A 447 -11.16 9.37 -32.84
N GLY A 448 -11.61 9.60 -31.60
CA GLY A 448 -12.96 10.05 -31.30
C GLY A 448 -13.38 9.82 -29.86
N ASP A 449 -14.49 10.43 -29.49
CA ASP A 449 -15.11 10.35 -28.16
C ASP A 449 -16.49 9.72 -28.26
N VAL A 450 -16.97 9.13 -27.17
CA VAL A 450 -18.36 8.66 -27.01
C VAL A 450 -18.88 9.19 -25.68
N LEU A 451 -20.07 9.80 -25.68
CA LEU A 451 -20.77 10.11 -24.45
C LEU A 451 -21.50 8.87 -23.97
N ILE A 452 -21.27 8.50 -22.71
CA ILE A 452 -21.81 7.29 -22.10
C ILE A 452 -22.55 7.65 -20.81
N GLU A 453 -23.73 7.05 -20.62
CA GLU A 453 -24.58 7.26 -19.45
C GLU A 453 -24.73 5.96 -18.65
N GLY A 454 -24.74 6.06 -17.32
CA GLY A 454 -24.87 4.92 -16.42
C GLY A 454 -23.53 4.32 -16.01
N SER A 455 -23.58 3.23 -15.25
CA SER A 455 -22.43 2.62 -14.58
C SER A 455 -21.81 1.44 -15.33
N ARG A 456 -22.25 1.16 -16.57
CA ARG A 456 -21.87 -0.07 -17.29
C ARG A 456 -20.36 -0.21 -17.47
N TRP A 457 -19.69 0.85 -17.94
CA TRP A 457 -18.23 0.90 -18.18
C TRP A 457 -17.42 1.16 -16.93
N ALA A 458 -18.08 1.37 -15.81
CA ALA A 458 -17.37 1.78 -14.64
C ALA A 458 -16.93 0.52 -13.89
N LEU A 459 -15.69 0.54 -13.41
CA LEU A 459 -15.10 -0.67 -12.85
C LEU A 459 -15.62 -0.85 -11.44
N PHE A 460 -16.34 -1.95 -11.23
CA PHE A 460 -16.86 -2.28 -9.92
C PHE A 460 -15.72 -2.80 -9.06
N ASN A 461 -15.21 -1.96 -8.15
CA ASN A 461 -14.27 -2.41 -7.15
C ASN A 461 -14.98 -2.60 -5.83
N ASN A 462 -15.51 -3.80 -5.63
CA ASN A 462 -16.06 -4.18 -4.35
C ASN A 462 -15.13 -5.16 -3.64
N MET A 463 -13.96 -4.66 -3.21
CA MET A 463 -13.05 -5.46 -2.41
C MET A 463 -13.82 -6.14 -1.28
N ALA A 464 -14.62 -5.39 -0.50
CA ALA A 464 -15.36 -5.89 0.65
C ALA A 464 -16.33 -7.08 0.41
N TYR A 465 -16.83 -7.34 -0.82
CA TYR A 465 -17.86 -8.38 -1.08
C TYR A 465 -17.41 -9.55 -1.97
N HIS A 466 -16.13 -9.92 -1.93
CA HIS A 466 -15.66 -11.27 -2.25
C HIS A 466 -16.16 -11.91 -3.57
N GLY A 467 -15.65 -11.47 -4.72
CA GLY A 467 -15.66 -12.38 -5.88
C GLY A 467 -15.24 -11.80 -7.21
N ASN A 468 -15.83 -10.69 -7.64
CA ASN A 468 -15.77 -10.25 -9.03
C ASN A 468 -15.55 -8.75 -9.14
N HIS A 469 -14.35 -8.31 -8.73
CA HIS A 469 -13.87 -6.95 -8.96
C HIS A 469 -12.75 -6.96 -10.00
N GLY A 470 -12.92 -6.15 -11.03
CA GLY A 470 -12.02 -6.09 -12.18
C GLY A 470 -12.76 -6.12 -13.50
N LEU A 471 -12.06 -6.56 -14.53
CA LEU A 471 -12.57 -6.62 -15.90
C LEU A 471 -11.99 -7.81 -16.66
N LEU A 472 -12.62 -8.10 -17.78
CA LEU A 472 -12.17 -9.07 -18.75
C LEU A 472 -11.58 -8.36 -19.98
N PHE A 473 -10.51 -8.93 -20.51
CA PHE A 473 -9.98 -8.62 -21.82
C PHE A 473 -10.36 -9.72 -22.80
N PHE A 474 -10.68 -9.32 -24.03
CA PHE A 474 -10.93 -10.21 -25.16
C PHE A 474 -12.06 -11.23 -24.92
N ALA A 475 -13.02 -10.90 -24.07
CA ALA A 475 -14.14 -11.77 -23.69
C ALA A 475 -15.45 -11.11 -24.09
N ASP A 476 -16.41 -11.94 -24.47
CA ASP A 476 -17.75 -11.51 -24.84
C ASP A 476 -18.74 -12.66 -24.63
N ASN A 477 -20.02 -12.36 -24.36
CA ASN A 477 -21.04 -13.36 -24.01
C ASN A 477 -21.68 -14.05 -25.22
N ASP A 478 -21.52 -13.53 -26.44
CA ASP A 478 -22.16 -14.08 -27.64
C ASP A 478 -21.22 -14.29 -28.84
N GLU A 479 -19.96 -14.59 -28.53
CA GLU A 479 -18.90 -15.01 -29.48
C GLU A 479 -18.35 -13.87 -30.35
N GLU A 480 -18.52 -12.60 -29.98
CA GLU A 480 -17.86 -11.46 -30.64
C GLU A 480 -16.37 -11.34 -30.23
N THR A 481 -15.61 -12.43 -30.42
CA THR A 481 -14.18 -12.51 -30.10
C THR A 481 -13.35 -12.99 -31.29
N ALA A 482 -12.03 -12.74 -31.25
CA ALA A 482 -11.10 -13.18 -32.29
C ALA A 482 -9.78 -13.67 -31.68
N GLU A 483 -8.94 -14.28 -32.51
CA GLU A 483 -7.56 -14.56 -32.13
C GLU A 483 -6.77 -13.23 -32.07
N VAL A 484 -6.21 -12.90 -30.91
CA VAL A 484 -5.48 -11.64 -30.70
C VAL A 484 -4.05 -11.93 -30.26
N TYR A 485 -3.08 -11.29 -30.92
CA TYR A 485 -1.70 -11.26 -30.45
C TYR A 485 -1.48 -10.03 -29.59
N VAL A 486 -0.91 -10.22 -28.40
CA VAL A 486 -0.76 -9.16 -27.41
C VAL A 486 0.70 -9.10 -26.97
N ASN A 487 1.32 -7.93 -27.12
CA ASN A 487 2.68 -7.70 -26.62
C ASN A 487 2.66 -7.16 -25.20
N ALA A 488 1.75 -6.22 -24.92
CA ALA A 488 1.63 -5.63 -23.59
C ALA A 488 0.21 -5.15 -23.29
N LEU A 489 -0.20 -5.26 -22.03
CA LEU A 489 -1.41 -4.68 -21.46
C LEU A 489 -1.02 -3.81 -20.25
N GLN A 490 -1.72 -2.70 -20.05
CA GLN A 490 -1.50 -1.83 -18.90
C GLN A 490 -2.82 -1.21 -18.41
N LEU A 491 -2.97 -1.14 -17.08
CA LEU A 491 -4.01 -0.38 -16.39
C LEU A 491 -3.38 0.82 -15.67
N ARG A 492 -4.04 1.98 -15.78
CA ARG A 492 -3.73 3.19 -15.02
C ARG A 492 -4.99 3.67 -14.33
N ASN A 493 -4.89 4.00 -13.05
CA ASN A 493 -6.00 4.46 -12.21
C ASN A 493 -6.29 5.97 -12.35
N TYR A 494 -6.03 6.52 -13.54
CA TYR A 494 -6.27 7.92 -13.84
C TYR A 494 -6.52 8.13 -15.33
N VAL A 495 -7.05 9.31 -15.64
CA VAL A 495 -7.32 9.79 -16.99
C VAL A 495 -6.03 10.33 -17.59
N MET A 496 -5.40 9.60 -18.51
CA MET A 496 -4.20 10.06 -19.19
C MET A 496 -4.46 11.32 -20.01
N SER A 497 -3.53 12.27 -19.98
CA SER A 497 -3.60 13.47 -20.80
C SER A 497 -3.30 13.17 -22.28
N PRO A 498 -3.84 13.96 -23.22
CA PRO A 498 -3.50 13.83 -24.65
C PRO A 498 -2.00 13.89 -24.93
N ASP A 499 -1.25 14.67 -24.16
CA ASP A 499 0.20 14.83 -24.31
C ASP A 499 0.95 13.54 -23.93
N GLU A 500 0.55 12.88 -22.84
CA GLU A 500 1.12 11.58 -22.44
C GLU A 500 0.87 10.51 -23.50
N ILE A 501 -0.36 10.44 -24.03
CA ILE A 501 -0.74 9.45 -25.03
C ILE A 501 -0.01 9.69 -26.36
N THR A 502 0.12 10.96 -26.74
CA THR A 502 0.94 11.35 -27.90
C THR A 502 2.40 10.93 -27.71
N ALA A 503 2.95 11.07 -26.50
CA ALA A 503 4.30 10.64 -26.18
C ALA A 503 4.48 9.11 -26.18
N LEU A 504 3.44 8.35 -25.80
CA LEU A 504 3.44 6.88 -25.93
C LEU A 504 3.65 6.44 -27.38
N GLY A 505 2.94 7.08 -28.32
CA GLY A 505 2.93 6.73 -29.74
C GLY A 505 2.46 5.29 -29.99
N GLY A 506 2.90 4.69 -31.09
CA GLY A 506 2.55 3.30 -31.43
C GLY A 506 3.27 2.22 -30.63
N ALA A 507 2.91 0.97 -30.91
CA ALA A 507 3.46 -0.23 -30.27
C ALA A 507 4.99 -0.32 -30.43
N LYS A 508 5.68 -0.80 -29.39
CA LYS A 508 7.15 -0.90 -29.35
C LYS A 508 7.56 -2.28 -28.84
N ALA A 509 8.64 -2.84 -29.39
CA ALA A 509 9.17 -4.15 -28.96
C ALA A 509 9.57 -4.21 -27.47
N THR A 510 9.76 -3.04 -26.83
CA THR A 510 10.04 -2.94 -25.40
C THR A 510 8.78 -3.03 -24.52
N GLY A 511 7.58 -2.91 -25.10
CA GLY A 511 6.28 -2.85 -24.43
C GLY A 511 5.80 -1.42 -24.17
N ILE A 512 4.82 -1.30 -23.28
CA ILE A 512 4.24 -0.03 -22.82
C ILE A 512 5.06 0.55 -21.65
N PRO A 513 5.55 1.79 -21.73
CA PRO A 513 6.13 2.53 -20.61
C PRO A 513 5.23 2.55 -19.36
N VAL A 514 5.77 2.23 -18.18
CA VAL A 514 5.07 2.47 -16.90
C VAL A 514 5.40 3.89 -16.40
N ASN A 515 4.47 4.50 -15.67
CA ASN A 515 4.62 5.86 -15.12
C ASN A 515 5.11 5.86 -13.65
N ASN A 516 5.43 4.70 -13.09
CA ASN A 516 5.86 4.58 -11.68
C ASN A 516 7.30 5.10 -11.51
N LYS A 517 7.51 6.00 -10.54
CA LYS A 517 8.80 6.69 -10.27
C LYS A 517 9.45 6.19 -8.98
N LYS A 518 9.38 4.88 -8.73
CA LYS A 518 9.70 4.25 -7.44
C LYS A 518 11.11 3.66 -7.42
N VAL A 519 11.84 3.83 -6.31
CA VAL A 519 13.09 3.11 -5.98
C VAL A 519 12.79 2.15 -4.84
N PHE A 520 12.92 0.85 -5.11
CA PHE A 520 12.60 -0.20 -4.14
C PHE A 520 13.73 -0.51 -3.17
N SER A 521 14.97 -0.28 -3.58
CA SER A 521 16.14 -0.54 -2.75
C SER A 521 17.36 0.18 -3.32
N THR A 522 18.31 0.51 -2.46
CA THR A 522 19.64 0.93 -2.89
C THR A 522 20.51 -0.21 -3.40
N GLY A 523 20.18 -1.47 -3.07
CA GLY A 523 21.01 -2.65 -3.40
C GLY A 523 22.40 -2.63 -2.75
N ILE A 524 22.57 -1.93 -1.63
CA ILE A 524 23.83 -1.91 -0.88
C ILE A 524 23.93 -3.19 -0.03
N GLU A 525 24.89 -4.07 -0.32
CA GLU A 525 24.99 -5.39 0.32
C GLU A 525 25.34 -5.36 1.82
N GLU A 526 26.12 -4.38 2.29
CA GLU A 526 26.67 -4.33 3.66
C GLU A 526 25.84 -3.50 4.66
N LEU A 527 24.54 -3.33 4.38
CA LEU A 527 23.64 -2.66 5.32
C LEU A 527 23.21 -3.61 6.45
N GLU A 528 23.06 -3.02 7.64
CA GLU A 528 22.34 -3.63 8.74
C GLU A 528 20.83 -3.58 8.50
N SER A 529 20.33 -2.44 8.00
CA SER A 529 18.93 -2.28 7.62
C SER A 529 18.75 -1.21 6.55
N GLU A 530 17.71 -1.35 5.74
CA GLU A 530 17.25 -0.36 4.78
C GLU A 530 15.75 -0.11 5.00
N LEU A 531 15.33 1.15 4.97
CA LEU A 531 13.94 1.54 5.08
C LEU A 531 13.62 2.54 3.98
N VAL A 532 12.64 2.20 3.13
CA VAL A 532 12.16 3.07 2.08
C VAL A 532 10.95 3.86 2.58
N ASP A 533 11.12 5.17 2.68
CA ASP A 533 10.04 6.14 2.87
C ASP A 533 9.56 6.59 1.48
N TRP A 534 8.55 5.87 0.98
CA TRP A 534 7.97 6.08 -0.34
C TRP A 534 7.26 7.42 -0.49
N GLU A 535 6.74 7.96 0.61
CA GLU A 535 6.02 9.23 0.63
C GLU A 535 6.97 10.40 0.47
N ARG A 536 8.04 10.39 1.27
CA ARG A 536 9.07 11.43 1.22
C ARG A 536 10.12 11.19 0.15
N GLN A 537 10.08 10.01 -0.48
CA GLN A 537 11.05 9.56 -1.47
C GLN A 537 12.46 9.53 -0.85
N ILE A 538 12.56 9.05 0.39
CA ILE A 538 13.81 8.94 1.15
C ILE A 538 14.10 7.46 1.41
N ILE A 539 15.33 7.02 1.19
CA ILE A 539 15.80 5.69 1.60
C ILE A 539 16.74 5.87 2.77
N PHE A 540 16.33 5.43 3.95
CA PHE A 540 17.16 5.41 5.14
C PHE A 540 18.00 4.14 5.16
N ILE A 541 19.32 4.29 5.29
CA ILE A 541 20.27 3.17 5.33
C ILE A 541 21.02 3.14 6.66
N LYS A 542 21.10 1.97 7.30
CA LYS A 542 21.92 1.73 8.50
C LYS A 542 23.08 0.82 8.10
N GLU A 543 24.31 1.28 8.21
CA GLU A 543 25.52 0.47 7.98
C GLU A 543 25.82 -0.38 9.23
N GLN A 544 26.41 -1.57 9.06
CA GLN A 544 26.81 -2.41 10.19
C GLN A 544 27.76 -1.69 11.16
N ALA A 545 27.64 -2.01 12.45
CA ALA A 545 28.44 -1.40 13.50
C ALA A 545 29.95 -1.47 13.20
N GLY A 546 30.59 -0.30 13.06
CA GLY A 546 32.02 -0.19 12.79
C GLY A 546 32.41 -0.17 11.31
N GLN A 547 31.45 -0.20 10.37
CA GLN A 547 31.68 -0.21 8.92
C GLN A 547 31.23 1.06 8.20
N SER A 548 31.21 2.24 8.85
CA SER A 548 30.79 3.46 8.16
C SER A 548 31.80 3.91 7.10
N ALA A 549 31.44 3.68 5.84
CA ALA A 549 32.28 3.96 4.68
C ALA A 549 31.81 5.24 4.00
N ALA A 550 32.71 6.20 3.76
CA ALA A 550 32.40 7.43 3.03
C ALA A 550 31.70 7.19 1.69
N ASN A 551 32.05 6.07 1.05
CA ASN A 551 31.60 5.68 -0.28
C ASN A 551 30.95 4.29 -0.18
N LEU A 552 29.71 4.17 -0.66
CA LEU A 552 28.98 2.90 -0.69
C LEU A 552 28.73 2.47 -2.13
N ALA A 553 29.05 1.21 -2.43
CA ALA A 553 28.67 0.59 -3.69
C ALA A 553 27.16 0.29 -3.65
N TYR A 554 26.44 0.67 -4.70
CA TYR A 554 25.00 0.53 -4.77
C TYR A 554 24.58 -0.11 -6.11
N GLU A 555 23.40 -0.72 -6.13
CA GLU A 555 22.71 -1.26 -7.29
C GLU A 555 21.20 -1.00 -7.13
N LEU A 556 20.76 0.17 -7.59
CA LEU A 556 19.39 0.63 -7.41
C LEU A 556 18.40 -0.35 -8.03
N GLN A 557 17.41 -0.74 -7.23
CA GLN A 557 16.26 -1.50 -7.71
C GLN A 557 15.15 -0.49 -8.05
N LEU A 558 14.80 -0.37 -9.32
CA LEU A 558 13.86 0.64 -9.83
C LEU A 558 12.55 0.00 -10.30
N SER A 559 11.49 0.80 -10.35
CA SER A 559 10.32 0.47 -11.18
C SER A 559 10.74 0.12 -12.60
N TYR A 560 10.05 -0.86 -13.17
CA TYR A 560 10.36 -1.37 -14.50
C TYR A 560 10.46 -0.24 -15.53
N GLY A 561 11.59 -0.12 -16.22
CA GLY A 561 11.79 0.91 -17.24
C GLY A 561 12.01 2.34 -16.72
N ALA A 562 11.98 2.58 -15.41
CA ALA A 562 12.43 3.84 -14.84
C ALA A 562 13.95 3.98 -14.98
N THR A 563 14.41 5.22 -15.12
CA THR A 563 15.82 5.58 -15.20
C THR A 563 16.14 6.60 -14.11
N THR A 564 17.42 6.90 -13.89
CA THR A 564 17.80 7.92 -12.91
C THR A 564 18.84 8.89 -13.45
N SER A 565 19.00 10.03 -12.79
CA SER A 565 20.04 11.02 -13.12
C SER A 565 21.46 10.54 -12.77
N ILE A 566 21.58 9.39 -12.10
CA ILE A 566 22.84 8.69 -11.81
C ILE A 566 22.84 7.30 -12.47
N PRO A 567 23.99 6.63 -12.64
CA PRO A 567 24.02 5.23 -13.09
C PRO A 567 23.23 4.33 -12.13
N GLU A 568 22.57 3.27 -12.63
CA GLU A 568 21.80 2.33 -11.80
C GLU A 568 22.68 1.58 -10.79
N SER A 569 23.96 1.38 -11.11
CA SER A 569 24.95 0.90 -10.16
C SER A 569 26.21 1.76 -10.19
N GLY A 570 26.86 1.86 -9.04
CA GLY A 570 28.01 2.72 -8.89
C GLY A 570 28.45 2.85 -7.46
N VAL A 571 29.05 4.00 -7.14
CA VAL A 571 29.50 4.35 -5.80
C VAL A 571 28.97 5.73 -5.45
N ILE A 572 28.15 5.82 -4.40
CA ILE A 572 27.66 7.09 -3.86
C ILE A 572 28.57 7.58 -2.73
N ASP A 573 28.84 8.87 -2.72
CA ASP A 573 29.52 9.56 -1.61
C ASP A 573 28.47 10.09 -0.64
N LEU A 574 28.40 9.47 0.54
CA LEU A 574 27.48 9.87 1.62
C LEU A 574 28.19 10.63 2.74
N ARG A 575 29.36 11.24 2.51
CA ARG A 575 30.05 12.06 3.55
C ARG A 575 29.20 13.22 4.07
N ALA A 576 28.30 13.74 3.24
CA ALA A 576 27.34 14.78 3.62
C ALA A 576 26.15 14.24 4.44
N GLY A 577 26.03 12.92 4.61
CA GLY A 577 24.93 12.25 5.30
C GLY A 577 23.78 11.82 4.38
N GLU A 578 23.69 12.41 3.19
CA GLU A 578 22.64 12.13 2.20
C GLU A 578 23.11 12.36 0.76
N HIS A 579 22.38 11.78 -0.20
CA HIS A 579 22.58 11.96 -1.64
C HIS A 579 21.23 11.96 -2.35
N THR A 580 20.92 13.05 -3.05
CA THR A 580 19.67 13.20 -3.82
C THR A 580 19.93 13.05 -5.31
N PHE A 581 19.05 12.33 -6.00
CA PHE A 581 19.05 12.13 -7.44
C PHE A 581 17.62 12.09 -7.98
N GLN A 582 17.46 12.29 -9.27
CA GLN A 582 16.14 12.25 -9.92
C GLN A 582 15.87 10.86 -10.48
N VAL A 583 14.67 10.33 -10.27
CA VAL A 583 14.15 9.13 -10.93
C VAL A 583 13.12 9.57 -11.94
N THR A 584 13.25 9.09 -13.16
CA THR A 584 12.40 9.44 -14.30
C THR A 584 11.74 8.18 -14.82
N ALA A 585 10.41 8.13 -14.77
CA ALA A 585 9.63 7.06 -15.37
C ALA A 585 9.80 7.07 -16.90
N ALA A 586 9.40 5.98 -17.55
CA ALA A 586 9.61 5.81 -18.98
C ALA A 586 8.80 6.81 -19.85
N ASP A 587 7.77 7.44 -19.29
CA ASP A 587 7.00 8.52 -19.90
C ASP A 587 7.62 9.94 -19.72
N GLY A 588 8.76 10.03 -19.03
CA GLY A 588 9.48 11.29 -18.82
C GLY A 588 9.08 12.05 -17.55
N SER A 589 8.03 11.61 -16.86
CA SER A 589 7.67 12.17 -15.56
C SER A 589 8.73 11.80 -14.51
N SER A 590 9.03 12.68 -13.55
CA SER A 590 10.17 12.49 -12.65
C SER A 590 9.89 12.91 -11.20
N THR A 591 10.65 12.34 -10.26
CA THR A 591 10.61 12.65 -8.82
C THR A 591 12.02 12.61 -8.23
N ASN A 592 12.27 13.36 -7.15
CA ASN A 592 13.58 13.38 -6.51
C ASN A 592 13.61 12.37 -5.36
N TRP A 593 14.61 11.49 -5.37
CA TRP A 593 14.87 10.50 -4.34
C TRP A 593 16.12 10.85 -3.55
N THR A 594 16.09 10.65 -2.23
CA THR A 594 17.23 10.91 -1.36
C THR A 594 17.64 9.65 -0.60
N ILE A 595 18.87 9.17 -0.80
CA ILE A 595 19.46 8.15 0.07
C ILE A 595 20.08 8.87 1.25
N LYS A 596 19.74 8.46 2.46
CA LYS A 596 20.14 9.11 3.70
C LYS A 596 20.64 8.07 4.68
N ARG A 597 21.78 8.32 5.33
CA ARG A 597 22.17 7.48 6.47
C ARG A 597 21.12 7.65 7.56
N ALA A 598 20.47 6.55 7.93
CA ALA A 598 19.86 6.44 9.23
C ALA A 598 20.96 6.80 10.23
N PHE A 599 20.76 7.87 11.00
CA PHE A 599 21.65 8.14 12.13
C PHE A 599 21.65 6.89 13.03
N PRO A 600 22.72 6.61 13.79
CA PRO A 600 22.77 5.47 14.70
C PRO A 600 21.71 5.62 15.79
N VAL A 601 20.49 5.22 15.45
CA VAL A 601 19.38 4.88 16.31
C VAL A 601 19.55 3.40 16.53
N GLY A 602 19.66 2.98 17.79
CA GLY A 602 19.80 1.58 18.15
C GLY A 602 18.52 0.82 17.79
N VAL A 603 18.48 0.29 16.58
CA VAL A 603 17.74 -0.92 16.25
C VAL A 603 18.81 -2.01 16.18
N ASP A 604 19.33 -2.43 17.34
CA ASP A 604 19.99 -3.71 17.40
C ASP A 604 18.91 -4.67 17.88
N ASP A 605 18.69 -5.72 17.09
CA ASP A 605 18.06 -6.93 17.56
C ASP A 605 18.64 -7.35 18.92
N LEU A 606 17.74 -7.85 19.74
CA LEU A 606 17.95 -8.41 21.06
C LEU A 606 19.05 -9.48 21.03
N ASP A 607 20.30 -9.12 21.36
CA ASP A 607 21.25 -10.12 21.84
C ASP A 607 21.05 -10.33 23.35
N ASP A 608 20.70 -11.56 23.70
CA ASP A 608 20.14 -12.05 24.96
C ASP A 608 21.17 -12.11 26.10
N THR A 609 22.27 -11.37 25.99
CA THR A 609 23.45 -11.56 26.86
C THR A 609 24.10 -10.25 27.36
N HIS A 610 23.29 -9.41 28.03
CA HIS A 610 23.60 -8.66 29.27
C HIS A 610 23.65 -7.09 29.33
N VAL A 611 23.13 -6.63 30.49
CA VAL A 611 23.34 -5.45 31.38
C VAL A 611 22.57 -4.14 31.19
N VAL A 612 22.54 -3.47 30.03
CA VAL A 612 21.82 -2.18 29.88
C VAL A 612 21.33 -2.00 28.44
N GLN A 613 20.02 -1.90 28.21
CA GLN A 613 19.45 -1.49 26.92
C GLN A 613 19.05 -0.02 27.00
N VAL A 614 19.53 0.80 26.07
CA VAL A 614 19.17 2.21 25.94
C VAL A 614 18.58 2.41 24.55
N TYR A 615 17.26 2.52 24.43
CA TYR A 615 16.61 2.75 23.15
C TYR A 615 15.94 4.14 23.18
N PRO A 616 16.44 5.10 22.39
CA PRO A 616 15.73 6.34 22.18
C PRO A 616 14.50 6.02 21.31
N ASN A 617 13.31 6.39 21.78
CA ASN A 617 12.18 6.48 20.87
C ASN A 617 12.28 7.85 20.18
N PRO A 618 12.53 7.89 18.86
CA PRO A 618 12.79 9.16 18.17
C PRO A 618 11.54 10.06 18.11
N PHE A 619 10.35 9.56 18.46
CA PHE A 619 9.08 10.26 18.37
C PHE A 619 8.56 10.86 19.69
N ASN A 620 9.11 10.50 20.86
CA ASN A 620 8.52 10.93 22.15
C ASN A 620 9.50 11.53 23.18
N HIS A 621 10.76 11.81 22.81
CA HIS A 621 11.80 12.34 23.70
C HIS A 621 12.05 11.52 24.99
N LEU A 622 11.61 10.26 25.03
CA LEU A 622 11.87 9.35 26.14
C LEU A 622 13.12 8.54 25.88
N LEU A 623 13.99 8.50 26.87
CA LEU A 623 15.12 7.58 26.92
C LEU A 623 14.75 6.41 27.82
N HIS A 624 14.48 5.25 27.22
CA HIS A 624 14.21 4.03 27.96
C HIS A 624 15.53 3.34 28.32
N VAL A 625 15.63 2.89 29.57
CA VAL A 625 16.81 2.20 30.10
C VAL A 625 16.40 0.94 30.86
N LYS A 626 16.64 -0.22 30.26
CA LYS A 626 16.39 -1.52 30.90
C LYS A 626 17.63 -1.97 31.68
N MET A 627 17.46 -2.22 32.96
CA MET A 627 18.54 -2.50 33.91
C MET A 627 18.41 -3.91 34.49
N THR A 628 19.49 -4.68 34.51
CA THR A 628 19.51 -6.02 35.17
C THR A 628 19.81 -5.96 36.67
N SER A 629 20.30 -4.82 37.16
CA SER A 629 20.59 -4.52 38.57
C SER A 629 20.42 -3.01 38.81
N GLU A 630 20.33 -2.57 40.06
CA GLU A 630 20.29 -1.13 40.36
C GLU A 630 21.57 -0.43 39.87
N GLY A 631 21.43 0.81 39.43
CA GLY A 631 22.53 1.58 38.89
C GLY A 631 22.21 3.05 38.76
N ARG A 632 23.06 3.76 38.03
CA ARG A 632 22.91 5.20 37.80
C ARG A 632 23.29 5.55 36.38
N ILE A 633 22.45 6.29 35.70
CA ILE A 633 22.77 6.93 34.43
C ILE A 633 23.21 8.38 34.65
N LYS A 634 24.22 8.78 33.90
CA LYS A 634 24.64 10.18 33.70
C LYS A 634 24.59 10.48 32.22
N LEU A 635 24.10 11.66 31.89
CA LEU A 635 24.17 12.28 30.57
C LEU A 635 25.01 13.55 30.70
N ALA A 636 26.06 13.65 29.89
CA ALA A 636 26.94 14.79 29.86
C ALA A 636 27.05 15.36 28.44
N SER A 637 27.33 16.65 28.29
CA SER A 637 27.72 17.24 27.01
C SER A 637 29.03 16.63 26.50
N LEU A 638 29.36 16.87 25.23
CA LEU A 638 30.69 16.53 24.67
C LEU A 638 31.85 17.26 25.37
N THR A 639 31.57 18.36 26.07
CA THR A 639 32.56 19.09 26.89
C THR A 639 32.69 18.52 28.31
N GLY A 640 31.96 17.44 28.63
CA GLY A 640 32.00 16.75 29.91
C GLY A 640 31.12 17.37 31.02
N GLN A 641 30.28 18.36 30.69
CA GLN A 641 29.32 18.92 31.64
C GLN A 641 28.18 17.92 31.85
N VAL A 642 27.96 17.45 33.08
CA VAL A 642 26.81 16.57 33.39
C VAL A 642 25.53 17.40 33.36
N LEU A 643 24.57 16.99 32.54
CA LEU A 643 23.31 17.68 32.29
C LEU A 643 22.10 16.93 32.86
N LEU A 644 22.16 15.60 32.93
CA LEU A 644 21.16 14.78 33.61
C LEU A 644 21.84 13.64 34.36
N GLN A 645 21.37 13.35 35.57
CA GLN A 645 21.81 12.21 36.36
C GLN A 645 20.62 11.64 37.13
N ARG A 646 20.44 10.31 37.04
CA ARG A 646 19.33 9.60 37.66
C ARG A 646 19.78 8.22 38.15
N ASP A 647 19.30 7.85 39.32
CA ASP A 647 19.38 6.47 39.82
C ASP A 647 18.32 5.64 39.08
N LEU A 648 18.66 4.41 38.74
CA LEU A 648 17.83 3.47 37.97
C LEU A 648 17.64 2.19 38.79
N THR A 649 16.42 1.69 38.83
CA THR A 649 16.08 0.42 39.49
C THR A 649 16.22 -0.75 38.51
N ARG A 650 16.35 -1.98 39.03
CA ARG A 650 16.25 -3.19 38.20
C ARG A 650 14.88 -3.22 37.49
N GLY A 651 14.87 -3.52 36.20
CA GLY A 651 13.68 -3.45 35.34
C GLY A 651 13.76 -2.29 34.36
N GLU A 652 12.61 -1.85 33.84
CA GLU A 652 12.52 -0.74 32.91
C GLU A 652 12.50 0.60 33.64
N ASN A 653 13.22 1.57 33.08
CA ASN A 653 13.26 2.93 33.56
C ASN A 653 13.05 3.86 32.37
N THR A 654 12.33 4.95 32.58
CA THR A 654 12.08 5.96 31.55
C THR A 654 12.60 7.30 32.02
N LEU A 655 13.33 8.00 31.15
CA LEU A 655 13.92 9.29 31.44
C LEU A 655 13.40 10.30 30.42
N MET A 656 12.69 11.32 30.91
CA MET A 656 12.26 12.46 30.11
C MET A 656 13.46 13.32 29.72
N MET A 657 13.60 13.60 28.43
CA MET A 657 14.74 14.36 27.89
C MET A 657 14.39 15.80 27.50
N ASP A 658 13.14 16.25 27.67
CA ASP A 658 12.60 17.50 27.12
C ASP A 658 13.36 18.76 27.53
N GLN A 659 13.92 18.76 28.74
CA GLN A 659 14.66 19.90 29.29
C GLN A 659 16.09 19.99 28.74
N LEU A 660 16.54 19.01 27.96
CA LEU A 660 17.85 18.98 27.33
C LEU A 660 17.72 19.50 25.88
N PRO A 661 18.59 20.43 25.44
CA PRO A 661 18.57 20.93 24.06
C PRO A 661 18.90 19.80 23.07
N ALA A 662 18.61 19.99 21.78
CA ALA A 662 19.15 19.09 20.77
C ALA A 662 20.68 19.18 20.76
N ALA A 663 21.35 18.06 21.05
CA ALA A 663 22.79 17.96 21.12
C ALA A 663 23.22 16.50 21.20
N THR A 664 24.52 16.28 20.99
CA THR A 664 25.17 15.02 21.34
C THR A 664 25.52 15.01 22.83
N TYR A 665 25.07 13.97 23.50
CA TYR A 665 25.33 13.66 24.89
C TYR A 665 26.18 12.38 24.99
N ILE A 666 27.09 12.35 25.95
CA ILE A 666 27.76 11.14 26.38
C ILE A 666 26.94 10.59 27.55
N TYR A 667 26.45 9.36 27.42
CA TYR A 667 25.83 8.68 28.55
C TYR A 667 26.81 7.71 29.22
N SER A 668 26.68 7.56 30.52
CA SER A 668 27.42 6.61 31.34
C SER A 668 26.43 5.95 32.29
N VAL A 669 26.26 4.63 32.18
CA VAL A 669 25.48 3.82 33.12
C VAL A 669 26.41 3.03 34.01
N GLN A 670 26.38 3.32 35.30
CA GLN A 670 27.20 2.68 36.33
C GLN A 670 26.33 1.70 37.13
N THR A 671 26.78 0.45 37.22
CA THR A 671 26.21 -0.61 38.06
C THR A 671 27.27 -1.12 39.05
N GLU A 672 26.91 -2.05 39.94
CA GLU A 672 27.89 -2.74 40.80
C GLU A 672 28.92 -3.57 40.01
N THR A 673 28.52 -4.04 38.83
CA THR A 673 29.33 -4.94 37.98
C THR A 673 30.20 -4.21 36.96
N GLY A 674 30.01 -2.91 36.75
CA GLY A 674 30.82 -2.14 35.82
C GLY A 674 30.23 -0.79 35.42
N THR A 675 30.82 -0.15 34.41
CA THR A 675 30.30 1.08 33.81
C THR A 675 30.27 0.92 32.30
N ARG A 676 29.10 1.21 31.69
CA ARG A 676 28.90 1.24 30.25
C ARG A 676 28.75 2.68 29.80
N ASN A 677 29.54 3.09 28.82
CA ASN A 677 29.41 4.41 28.21
C ASN A 677 28.81 4.27 26.82
N GLY A 678 28.13 5.30 26.36
CA GLY A 678 27.70 5.42 24.98
C GLY A 678 27.45 6.87 24.62
N VAL A 679 26.96 7.08 23.40
CA VAL A 679 26.64 8.41 22.88
C VAL A 679 25.16 8.43 22.58
N LEU A 680 24.47 9.46 23.04
CA LEU A 680 23.06 9.71 22.79
C LEU A 680 22.95 11.02 22.02
N ILE A 681 22.31 11.01 20.87
CA ILE A 681 21.99 12.24 20.15
C ILE A 681 20.52 12.53 20.41
N LYS A 682 20.23 13.65 21.07
CA LYS A 682 18.88 14.20 21.06
C LYS A 682 18.78 15.05 19.80
N SER A 683 18.09 14.54 18.79
CA SER A 683 17.59 15.37 17.70
C SER A 683 16.52 16.31 18.26
N ASN A 684 16.11 17.31 17.49
CA ASN A 684 14.91 18.05 17.87
C ASN A 684 13.72 17.11 17.93
#